data_AF-A0AA87SWW2-F1
#
_entry.id   AF-A0AA87SWW2-F1
#
_cell.length_a   1.000
_cell.length_b   1.000
_cell.length_c   1.000
_cell.angle_alpha   90.00
_cell.angle_beta   90.00
_cell.angle_gamma   90.00
#
_symmetry.space_group_name_H-M   'P 1'
#
loop_
_entity.id
_entity.type
_entity.pdbx_description
1 polymer ?
#
loop_
_entity_poly.entity_id
_entity_poly.type
_entity_poly.pdbx_seq_one_letter_code
_entity_poly.pdbx_strand_id
1 'polypeptide(L)'
;MFFLFRQKWDDFHSFISESRFRFFFIFLIPSLILFVDLGLRWKVLSQMEVLQWYYYLLSFFYSILIYSLLLFSLAFLSSASKKKAYWSILIFSAFGYSSCIIGSYGYFLYAGIMPNFFVFSYIFQEPFNSWTIFKGGLTISSLIGFLLIFVLIFLSLKVVSANFKPVRFTRSIYSGLLFGVLILTAFFHNNTRFNDQIYVSDTNSISFINRNIYNVLTGDRLGSAGLQSRNKPKLNKSPTPFRKNILIILGESLRRKNMALYGYDRDTTPFLNRWTQNARNESVVVFQNAYSNASSTLISVPSLLSGVSPIQPVSMTHSFPLFWEYGKAAGLSTFYISSHSFRWNNFSGFFRNAGIDFLWNKEISGLGVFNDIGIDDRETVTEFQNQVKLLKSKGRNFAGVLHLNTNHFPYIVPEEFVYFPIGKDTYAPYDNSVRYLDHLLEKVFHFLNEEKLMENTLVIFVSDHGEALFEHNYVGHIESNHIETLAVPMVFFLPEEKNHFRERLKRNIDKNVSNTDLIPTVAEILGVSNQPEIKSYLSKLEGASLLSDLPEGRRIFIANNNETSLYRVGMSYIKGNLHYMLRLNSFPPDEEVYDIRTDPYEKKNLWPGLSLEEKREIRRQLDECGLCYDLYAASGIKF
;
A
#
# COMPACT_ATOMS: atom_id res chain seq x y z
N MET A 1 16.47 -48.51 -36.11
CA MET A 1 15.96 -47.30 -35.43
C MET A 1 16.89 -46.83 -34.30
N PHE A 2 17.29 -47.68 -33.35
CA PHE A 2 18.26 -47.34 -32.28
C PHE A 2 19.64 -46.88 -32.79
N PHE A 3 20.16 -47.49 -33.87
CA PHE A 3 21.46 -47.12 -34.45
C PHE A 3 21.45 -45.74 -35.11
N LEU A 4 20.36 -45.41 -35.83
CA LEU A 4 20.14 -44.09 -36.43
C LEU A 4 19.94 -42.99 -35.36
N PHE A 5 19.29 -43.32 -34.23
CA PHE A 5 19.15 -42.42 -33.10
C PHE A 5 20.50 -42.15 -32.42
N ARG A 6 21.34 -43.19 -32.29
CA ARG A 6 22.68 -43.07 -31.70
C ARG A 6 23.62 -42.27 -32.60
N GLN A 7 23.60 -42.51 -33.91
CA GLN A 7 24.39 -41.75 -34.87
C GLN A 7 23.97 -40.27 -34.93
N LYS A 8 22.66 -39.98 -34.97
CA LYS A 8 22.15 -38.59 -34.84
C LYS A 8 22.50 -37.96 -33.49
N TRP A 9 22.57 -38.75 -32.42
CA TRP A 9 22.97 -38.28 -31.09
C TRP A 9 24.47 -38.00 -31.02
N ASP A 10 25.30 -38.83 -31.66
CA ASP A 10 26.75 -38.67 -31.74
C ASP A 10 27.12 -37.48 -32.65
N ASP A 11 26.40 -37.29 -33.77
CA ASP A 11 26.49 -36.11 -34.64
C ASP A 11 26.05 -34.83 -33.91
N PHE A 12 24.96 -34.90 -33.14
CA PHE A 12 24.52 -33.80 -32.28
C PHE A 12 25.52 -33.51 -31.16
N HIS A 13 26.14 -34.54 -30.57
CA HIS A 13 27.21 -34.38 -29.58
C HIS A 13 28.45 -33.73 -30.18
N SER A 14 28.83 -34.14 -31.40
CA SER A 14 29.96 -33.58 -32.15
C SER A 14 29.71 -32.11 -32.50
N PHE A 15 28.50 -31.79 -33.00
CA PHE A 15 28.04 -30.42 -33.27
C PHE A 15 28.05 -29.53 -32.01
N ILE A 16 27.58 -30.05 -30.88
CA ILE A 16 27.62 -29.35 -29.58
C ILE A 16 29.05 -29.15 -29.06
N SER A 17 29.96 -30.03 -29.45
CA SER A 17 31.35 -30.00 -28.98
C SER A 17 32.20 -28.92 -29.66
N GLU A 18 31.72 -28.28 -30.74
CA GLU A 18 32.43 -27.17 -31.38
C GLU A 18 32.52 -25.94 -30.46
N SER A 19 33.68 -25.27 -30.46
CA SER A 19 33.96 -24.13 -29.57
C SER A 19 33.00 -22.95 -29.77
N ARG A 20 32.54 -22.72 -31.02
CA ARG A 20 31.59 -21.66 -31.37
C ARG A 20 30.18 -21.95 -30.82
N PHE A 21 29.77 -23.22 -30.79
CA PHE A 21 28.47 -23.65 -30.30
C PHE A 21 28.39 -23.63 -28.77
N ARG A 22 29.51 -23.86 -28.07
CA ARG A 22 29.61 -23.72 -26.60
C ARG A 22 29.43 -22.27 -26.14
N PHE A 23 30.01 -21.31 -26.87
CA PHE A 23 29.84 -19.88 -26.58
C PHE A 23 28.40 -19.41 -26.80
N PHE A 24 27.70 -19.97 -27.79
CA PHE A 24 26.31 -19.66 -28.07
C PHE A 24 25.39 -19.93 -26.85
N PHE A 25 25.51 -21.09 -26.18
CA PHE A 25 24.67 -21.42 -25.03
C PHE A 25 24.93 -20.59 -23.76
N ILE A 26 26.14 -20.03 -23.61
CA ILE A 26 26.47 -19.13 -22.48
C ILE A 26 25.57 -17.88 -22.53
N PHE A 27 25.30 -17.37 -23.73
CA PHE A 27 24.49 -16.18 -23.93
C PHE A 27 23.04 -16.48 -24.34
N LEU A 28 22.75 -17.68 -24.87
CA LEU A 28 21.43 -18.05 -25.38
C LEU A 28 20.33 -17.90 -24.33
N ILE A 29 20.52 -18.47 -23.14
CA ILE A 29 19.48 -18.46 -22.10
C ILE A 29 19.25 -17.06 -21.54
N PRO A 30 20.29 -16.30 -21.11
CA PRO A 30 20.08 -14.91 -20.72
C PRO A 30 19.44 -14.06 -21.82
N SER A 31 19.86 -14.24 -23.08
CA SER A 31 19.29 -13.48 -24.21
C SER A 31 17.84 -13.86 -24.47
N LEU A 32 17.49 -15.14 -24.41
CA LEU A 32 16.11 -15.60 -24.61
C LEU A 32 15.19 -15.13 -23.48
N ILE A 33 15.68 -15.13 -22.24
CA ILE A 33 14.99 -14.52 -21.09
C ILE A 33 14.76 -13.03 -21.39
N LEU A 34 15.79 -12.29 -21.80
CA LEU A 34 15.65 -10.87 -22.17
C LEU A 34 14.67 -10.65 -23.32
N PHE A 35 14.69 -11.47 -24.37
CA PHE A 35 13.76 -11.32 -25.50
C PHE A 35 12.31 -11.58 -25.11
N VAL A 36 12.06 -12.63 -24.32
CA VAL A 36 10.73 -12.89 -23.75
C VAL A 36 10.32 -11.72 -22.87
N ASP A 37 11.23 -11.22 -22.05
CA ASP A 37 11.01 -10.11 -21.16
C ASP A 37 10.67 -8.81 -21.90
N LEU A 38 11.43 -8.47 -22.94
CA LEU A 38 11.18 -7.32 -23.82
C LEU A 38 9.84 -7.46 -24.56
N GLY A 39 9.49 -8.67 -25.01
CA GLY A 39 8.21 -8.95 -25.66
C GLY A 39 7.01 -8.79 -24.73
N LEU A 40 7.12 -9.31 -23.51
CA LEU A 40 6.11 -9.13 -22.46
C LEU A 40 5.96 -7.66 -22.05
N ARG A 41 7.07 -6.92 -22.03
CA ARG A 41 7.14 -5.52 -21.58
C ARG A 41 6.98 -4.50 -22.70
N TRP A 42 6.84 -4.90 -23.97
CA TRP A 42 6.93 -4.00 -25.14
C TRP A 42 6.12 -2.71 -25.01
N LYS A 43 4.88 -2.80 -24.49
CA LYS A 43 4.00 -1.63 -24.30
C LYS A 43 4.53 -0.64 -23.25
N VAL A 44 5.19 -1.14 -22.20
CA VAL A 44 5.66 -0.37 -21.05
C VAL A 44 7.10 0.10 -21.22
N LEU A 45 7.93 -0.60 -22.01
CA LEU A 45 9.30 -0.18 -22.33
C LEU A 45 9.35 1.23 -22.95
N SER A 46 8.34 1.57 -23.76
CA SER A 46 8.22 2.90 -24.36
C SER A 46 7.93 4.03 -23.34
N GLN A 47 7.50 3.66 -22.13
CA GLN A 47 7.16 4.55 -21.03
C GLN A 47 8.28 4.64 -19.98
N MET A 48 9.36 3.85 -20.12
CA MET A 48 10.46 3.82 -19.16
C MET A 48 11.34 5.07 -19.28
N GLU A 49 11.66 5.65 -18.13
CA GLU A 49 12.61 6.76 -18.03
C GLU A 49 14.07 6.28 -18.21
N VAL A 50 14.98 7.19 -18.52
CA VAL A 50 16.41 6.89 -18.77
C VAL A 50 17.05 6.13 -17.60
N LEU A 51 16.71 6.51 -16.37
CA LEU A 51 17.24 5.86 -15.17
C LEU A 51 16.70 4.43 -15.03
N GLN A 52 15.41 4.21 -15.34
CA GLN A 52 14.80 2.87 -15.34
C GLN A 52 15.45 1.98 -16.40
N TRP A 53 15.73 2.51 -17.59
CA TRP A 53 16.51 1.81 -18.62
C TRP A 53 17.92 1.44 -18.13
N TYR A 54 18.60 2.35 -17.44
CA TYR A 54 19.92 2.09 -16.88
C TYR A 54 19.89 0.94 -15.87
N TYR A 55 18.97 0.94 -14.91
CA TYR A 55 18.83 -0.16 -13.94
C TYR A 55 18.37 -1.46 -14.60
N TYR A 56 17.46 -1.39 -15.58
CA TYR A 56 16.99 -2.54 -16.34
C TYR A 56 18.16 -3.22 -17.07
N LEU A 57 18.97 -2.46 -17.79
CA LEU A 57 20.19 -2.95 -18.45
C LEU A 57 21.23 -3.46 -17.45
N LEU A 58 21.44 -2.76 -16.34
CA LEU A 58 22.40 -3.18 -15.32
C LEU A 58 21.97 -4.49 -14.65
N SER A 59 20.68 -4.66 -14.36
CA SER A 59 20.13 -5.90 -13.81
C SER A 59 20.32 -7.05 -14.79
N PHE A 60 20.26 -6.78 -16.09
CA PHE A 60 20.50 -7.77 -17.14
C PHE A 60 21.96 -8.21 -17.16
N PHE A 61 22.89 -7.27 -17.15
CA PHE A 61 24.33 -7.58 -17.06
C PHE A 61 24.67 -8.35 -15.79
N TYR A 62 24.08 -7.95 -14.67
CA TYR A 62 24.26 -8.64 -13.39
C TYR A 62 23.78 -10.09 -13.44
N SER A 63 22.66 -10.31 -14.11
CA SER A 63 22.08 -11.64 -14.29
C SER A 63 22.92 -12.53 -15.20
N ILE A 64 23.50 -11.96 -16.26
CA ILE A 64 24.49 -12.66 -17.10
C ILE A 64 25.70 -13.08 -16.27
N LEU A 65 26.21 -12.18 -15.41
CA LEU A 65 27.37 -12.47 -14.57
C LEU A 65 27.10 -13.60 -13.58
N ILE A 66 25.93 -13.62 -12.93
CA ILE A 66 25.56 -14.70 -12.02
C ILE A 66 25.32 -16.01 -12.76
N TYR A 67 24.62 -15.98 -13.91
CA TYR A 67 24.44 -17.16 -14.76
C TYR A 67 25.79 -17.74 -15.21
N SER A 68 26.72 -16.87 -15.60
CA SER A 68 28.08 -17.25 -15.97
C SER A 68 28.83 -17.86 -14.78
N LEU A 69 28.81 -17.23 -13.61
CA LEU A 69 29.45 -17.73 -12.40
C LEU A 69 28.91 -19.12 -12.00
N LEU A 70 27.60 -19.32 -12.11
CA LEU A 70 26.95 -20.61 -11.88
C LEU A 70 27.42 -21.67 -12.88
N LEU A 71 27.45 -21.33 -14.18
CA LEU A 71 27.95 -22.22 -15.23
C LEU A 71 29.39 -22.64 -14.96
N PHE A 72 30.26 -21.70 -14.61
CA PHE A 72 31.65 -21.99 -14.27
C PHE A 72 31.77 -22.86 -13.02
N SER A 73 30.94 -22.61 -12.01
CA SER A 73 30.89 -23.42 -10.78
C SER A 73 30.47 -24.86 -11.10
N LEU A 74 29.45 -25.05 -11.94
CA LEU A 74 29.00 -26.37 -12.39
C LEU A 74 30.07 -27.07 -13.25
N ALA A 75 30.74 -26.36 -14.15
CA ALA A 75 31.84 -26.90 -14.95
C ALA A 75 33.02 -27.35 -14.07
N PHE A 76 33.36 -26.56 -13.04
CA PHE A 76 34.36 -26.93 -12.05
C PHE A 76 33.95 -28.20 -11.30
N LEU A 77 32.71 -28.27 -10.77
CA LEU A 77 32.23 -29.44 -10.02
C LEU A 77 32.18 -30.72 -10.89
N SER A 78 31.81 -30.56 -12.17
CA SER A 78 31.87 -31.60 -13.18
C SER A 78 33.31 -32.11 -13.36
N SER A 79 34.27 -31.21 -13.55
CA SER A 79 35.70 -31.54 -13.71
C SER A 79 36.35 -32.12 -12.44
N ALA A 80 35.95 -31.66 -11.26
CA ALA A 80 36.43 -32.12 -9.97
C ALA A 80 35.77 -33.45 -9.53
N SER A 81 34.97 -34.08 -10.40
CA SER A 81 34.28 -35.34 -10.15
C SER A 81 33.33 -35.34 -8.94
N LYS A 82 32.87 -34.17 -8.48
CA LYS A 82 31.92 -34.01 -7.37
C LYS A 82 30.48 -34.22 -7.83
N LYS A 83 30.17 -35.43 -8.32
CA LYS A 83 28.89 -35.74 -9.00
C LYS A 83 27.64 -35.39 -8.20
N LYS A 84 27.62 -35.67 -6.88
CA LYS A 84 26.46 -35.33 -6.03
C LYS A 84 26.22 -33.82 -5.96
N ALA A 85 27.26 -33.04 -5.66
CA ALA A 85 27.18 -31.59 -5.58
C ALA A 85 26.80 -30.95 -6.93
N TYR A 86 27.38 -31.46 -8.03
CA TYR A 86 27.04 -31.05 -9.39
C TYR A 86 25.55 -31.21 -9.67
N TRP A 87 24.99 -32.41 -9.47
CA TRP A 87 23.59 -32.69 -9.76
C TRP A 87 22.64 -31.90 -8.85
N SER A 88 22.96 -31.76 -7.56
CA SER A 88 22.20 -30.94 -6.64
C SER A 88 22.15 -29.48 -7.11
N ILE A 89 23.31 -28.86 -7.34
CA ILE A 89 23.38 -27.45 -7.75
C ILE A 89 22.69 -27.24 -9.11
N LEU A 90 22.86 -28.16 -10.06
CA LEU A 90 22.21 -28.09 -11.37
C LEU A 90 20.68 -28.09 -11.25
N ILE A 91 20.12 -29.05 -10.51
CA ILE A 91 18.65 -29.19 -10.35
C ILE A 91 18.08 -28.00 -9.58
N PHE A 92 18.68 -27.64 -8.44
CA PHE A 92 18.20 -26.52 -7.63
C PHE A 92 18.30 -25.20 -8.38
N SER A 93 19.35 -25.00 -9.18
CA SER A 93 19.48 -23.78 -9.99
C SER A 93 18.42 -23.75 -11.09
N ALA A 94 18.26 -24.84 -11.86
CA ALA A 94 17.24 -24.89 -12.90
C ALA A 94 15.82 -24.67 -12.33
N PHE A 95 15.53 -25.27 -11.18
CA PHE A 95 14.26 -25.06 -10.46
C PHE A 95 14.11 -23.61 -10.01
N GLY A 96 15.12 -23.06 -9.31
CA GLY A 96 15.10 -21.69 -8.80
C GLY A 96 14.87 -20.65 -9.90
N TYR A 97 15.62 -20.73 -11.00
CA TYR A 97 15.43 -19.85 -12.17
C TYR A 97 14.03 -19.97 -12.77
N SER A 98 13.50 -21.19 -12.90
CA SER A 98 12.20 -21.41 -13.52
C SER A 98 11.05 -20.90 -12.65
N SER A 99 11.12 -21.15 -11.33
CA SER A 99 10.13 -20.68 -10.35
C SER A 99 10.10 -19.16 -10.29
N CYS A 100 11.28 -18.56 -10.36
CA CYS A 100 11.48 -17.12 -10.45
C CYS A 100 10.81 -16.48 -11.67
N ILE A 101 11.05 -17.01 -12.88
CA ILE A 101 10.47 -16.48 -14.12
C ILE A 101 8.95 -16.66 -14.13
N ILE A 102 8.45 -17.83 -13.74
CA ILE A 102 7.02 -18.11 -13.71
C ILE A 102 6.31 -17.30 -12.62
N GLY A 103 6.91 -17.12 -11.45
CA GLY A 103 6.35 -16.27 -10.40
C GLY A 103 6.32 -14.80 -10.76
N SER A 104 7.38 -14.30 -11.40
CA SER A 104 7.41 -12.95 -11.98
C SER A 104 6.24 -12.74 -12.93
N TYR A 105 6.06 -13.67 -13.86
CA TYR A 105 5.01 -13.60 -14.88
C TYR A 105 3.60 -13.75 -14.30
N GLY A 106 3.41 -14.70 -13.38
CA GLY A 106 2.12 -14.92 -12.72
C GLY A 106 1.66 -13.70 -11.93
N TYR A 107 2.57 -13.05 -11.20
CA TYR A 107 2.25 -11.83 -10.48
C TYR A 107 1.93 -10.67 -11.43
N PHE A 108 2.69 -10.51 -12.53
CA PHE A 108 2.39 -9.49 -13.53
C PHE A 108 0.99 -9.64 -14.12
N LEU A 109 0.61 -10.86 -14.50
CA LEU A 109 -0.74 -11.13 -15.02
C LEU A 109 -1.83 -10.83 -14.00
N TYR A 110 -1.54 -11.05 -12.71
CA TYR A 110 -2.49 -10.85 -11.63
C TYR A 110 -2.65 -9.38 -11.23
N ALA A 111 -1.53 -8.68 -11.00
CA ALA A 111 -1.52 -7.34 -10.42
C ALA A 111 -1.39 -6.22 -11.47
N GLY A 112 -1.01 -6.54 -12.72
CA GLY A 112 -0.64 -5.54 -13.72
C GLY A 112 0.65 -4.77 -13.38
N ILE A 113 1.26 -5.06 -12.23
CA ILE A 113 2.49 -4.46 -11.72
C ILE A 113 3.68 -5.31 -12.15
N MET A 114 4.73 -4.64 -12.63
CA MET A 114 5.95 -5.32 -13.03
C MET A 114 6.60 -6.03 -11.84
N PRO A 115 7.10 -7.27 -12.03
CA PRO A 115 7.81 -7.96 -10.98
C PRO A 115 9.07 -7.18 -10.60
N ASN A 116 9.05 -6.67 -9.38
CA ASN A 116 10.11 -5.91 -8.76
C ASN A 116 10.51 -6.60 -7.44
N PHE A 117 11.41 -5.97 -6.69
CA PHE A 117 11.81 -6.48 -5.39
C PHE A 117 10.61 -6.73 -4.44
N PHE A 118 9.60 -5.86 -4.44
CA PHE A 118 8.45 -5.91 -3.54
C PHE A 118 7.60 -7.17 -3.77
N VAL A 119 7.31 -7.48 -5.02
CA VAL A 119 6.55 -8.68 -5.42
C VAL A 119 7.12 -9.95 -4.80
N PHE A 120 8.44 -10.12 -4.86
CA PHE A 120 9.08 -11.31 -4.36
C PHE A 120 9.40 -11.25 -2.87
N SER A 121 9.73 -10.07 -2.32
CA SER A 121 9.81 -9.87 -0.88
C SER A 121 8.48 -10.25 -0.21
N TYR A 122 7.36 -9.86 -0.81
CA TYR A 122 6.02 -10.25 -0.39
C TYR A 122 5.82 -11.77 -0.48
N ILE A 123 6.33 -12.46 -1.53
CA ILE A 123 6.33 -13.93 -1.62
C ILE A 123 7.02 -14.62 -0.44
N PHE A 124 8.15 -14.10 0.01
CA PHE A 124 8.88 -14.70 1.14
C PHE A 124 8.34 -14.26 2.51
N GLN A 125 7.83 -13.04 2.62
CA GLN A 125 7.27 -12.52 3.87
C GLN A 125 5.87 -13.08 4.13
N GLU A 126 5.06 -13.21 3.09
CA GLU A 126 3.66 -13.64 3.14
C GLU A 126 3.42 -14.86 2.21
N PRO A 127 4.04 -16.02 2.50
CA PRO A 127 4.01 -17.19 1.62
C PRO A 127 2.60 -17.75 1.41
N PHE A 128 1.69 -17.58 2.39
CA PHE A 128 0.31 -18.05 2.29
C PHE A 128 -0.54 -17.14 1.37
N ASN A 129 -0.39 -15.83 1.46
CA ASN A 129 -1.11 -14.89 0.59
C ASN A 129 -0.60 -14.97 -0.84
N SER A 130 0.71 -15.09 -0.97
CA SER A 130 1.37 -15.31 -2.24
C SER A 130 0.92 -16.61 -2.88
N TRP A 131 0.72 -17.68 -2.09
CA TRP A 131 0.13 -18.92 -2.58
C TRP A 131 -1.28 -18.72 -3.17
N THR A 132 -2.08 -17.81 -2.62
CA THR A 132 -3.40 -17.45 -3.18
C THR A 132 -3.27 -16.74 -4.53
N ILE A 133 -2.34 -15.78 -4.64
CA ILE A 133 -2.00 -15.11 -5.92
C ILE A 133 -1.52 -16.15 -6.94
N PHE A 134 -0.66 -17.07 -6.51
CA PHE A 134 -0.16 -18.17 -7.33
C PHE A 134 -1.28 -19.12 -7.76
N LYS A 135 -2.21 -19.51 -6.88
CA LYS A 135 -3.37 -20.34 -7.27
C LYS A 135 -4.24 -19.67 -8.34
N GLY A 136 -4.44 -18.37 -8.24
CA GLY A 136 -5.18 -17.59 -9.24
C GLY A 136 -4.49 -17.54 -10.60
N GLY A 137 -3.15 -17.56 -10.63
CA GLY A 137 -2.35 -17.53 -11.85
C GLY A 137 -1.88 -18.90 -12.39
N LEU A 138 -1.92 -19.96 -11.57
CA LEU A 138 -1.43 -21.31 -11.90
C LEU A 138 -2.42 -22.07 -12.79
N THR A 139 -2.39 -21.74 -14.08
CA THR A 139 -3.10 -22.46 -15.14
C THR A 139 -2.32 -23.68 -15.61
N ILE A 140 -2.97 -24.62 -16.31
CA ILE A 140 -2.26 -25.74 -16.97
C ILE A 140 -1.17 -25.23 -17.92
N SER A 141 -1.42 -24.12 -18.62
CA SER A 141 -0.43 -23.47 -19.49
C SER A 141 0.78 -22.92 -18.70
N SER A 142 0.57 -22.41 -17.48
CA SER A 142 1.68 -21.97 -16.62
C SER A 142 2.57 -23.13 -16.14
N LEU A 143 1.99 -24.31 -15.86
CA LEU A 143 2.72 -25.52 -15.49
C LEU A 143 3.51 -26.10 -16.66
N ILE A 144 2.91 -26.11 -17.86
CA ILE A 144 3.60 -26.47 -19.09
C ILE A 144 4.75 -25.48 -19.36
N GLY A 145 4.50 -24.18 -19.22
CA GLY A 145 5.52 -23.15 -19.33
C GLY A 145 6.68 -23.35 -18.36
N PHE A 146 6.38 -23.62 -17.08
CA PHE A 146 7.38 -23.95 -16.07
C PHE A 146 8.24 -25.14 -16.49
N LEU A 147 7.62 -26.25 -16.91
CA LEU A 147 8.33 -27.46 -17.30
C LEU A 147 9.22 -27.23 -18.53
N LEU A 148 8.74 -26.49 -19.53
CA LEU A 148 9.50 -26.15 -20.72
C LEU A 148 10.72 -25.28 -20.38
N ILE A 149 10.54 -24.24 -19.56
CA ILE A 149 11.61 -23.36 -19.10
C ILE A 149 12.61 -24.15 -18.24
N PHE A 150 12.14 -25.00 -17.34
CA PHE A 150 12.98 -25.86 -16.52
C PHE A 150 13.86 -26.78 -17.37
N VAL A 151 13.27 -27.49 -18.33
CA VAL A 151 14.01 -28.39 -19.24
C VAL A 151 15.03 -27.60 -20.05
N LEU A 152 14.65 -26.44 -20.58
CA LEU A 152 15.53 -25.58 -21.37
C LEU A 152 16.74 -25.07 -20.55
N ILE A 153 16.50 -24.55 -19.35
CA ILE A 153 17.56 -24.08 -18.44
C ILE A 153 18.43 -25.24 -17.99
N PHE A 154 17.83 -26.37 -17.60
CA PHE A 154 18.53 -27.57 -17.17
C PHE A 154 19.44 -28.11 -18.28
N LEU A 155 18.94 -28.23 -19.51
CA LEU A 155 19.72 -28.69 -20.66
C LEU A 155 20.84 -27.70 -20.97
N SER A 156 20.59 -26.40 -20.96
CA SER A 156 21.63 -25.39 -21.18
C SER A 156 22.75 -25.52 -20.15
N LEU A 157 22.39 -25.49 -18.86
CA LEU A 157 23.37 -25.62 -17.77
C LEU A 157 24.15 -26.92 -17.91
N LYS A 158 23.46 -28.05 -18.10
CA LYS A 158 24.08 -29.39 -18.20
C LYS A 158 25.01 -29.52 -19.40
N VAL A 159 24.55 -29.13 -20.59
CA VAL A 159 25.31 -29.27 -21.84
C VAL A 159 26.54 -28.39 -21.79
N VAL A 160 26.41 -27.15 -21.33
CA VAL A 160 27.53 -26.25 -21.20
C VAL A 160 28.49 -26.78 -20.14
N SER A 161 28.05 -27.05 -18.91
CA SER A 161 28.95 -27.46 -17.83
C SER A 161 29.62 -28.83 -18.03
N ALA A 162 29.01 -29.76 -18.77
CA ALA A 162 29.62 -31.05 -19.08
C ALA A 162 30.69 -30.96 -20.17
N ASN A 163 30.52 -30.05 -21.14
CA ASN A 163 31.42 -29.89 -22.27
C ASN A 163 32.45 -28.77 -22.07
N PHE A 164 32.24 -27.90 -21.08
CA PHE A 164 33.19 -26.88 -20.69
C PHE A 164 34.32 -27.52 -19.88
N LYS A 165 35.37 -27.96 -20.57
CA LYS A 165 36.63 -28.26 -19.89
C LYS A 165 37.14 -26.93 -19.33
N PRO A 166 37.50 -26.84 -18.05
CA PRO A 166 38.27 -25.69 -17.56
C PRO A 166 39.64 -25.75 -18.24
N VAL A 167 39.72 -25.29 -19.49
CA VAL A 167 40.96 -24.84 -20.12
C VAL A 167 41.58 -23.86 -19.13
N ARG A 168 42.91 -23.87 -18.96
CA ARG A 168 43.72 -23.04 -18.05
C ARG A 168 43.37 -21.54 -18.10
N PHE A 169 42.17 -21.18 -17.68
CA PHE A 169 41.65 -19.86 -17.52
C PHE A 169 41.91 -19.53 -16.06
N THR A 170 42.86 -18.63 -15.92
CA THR A 170 43.46 -18.17 -14.68
C THR A 170 42.40 -17.92 -13.61
N ARG A 171 42.76 -18.16 -12.34
CA ARG A 171 41.98 -17.72 -11.17
C ARG A 171 41.42 -16.31 -11.37
N SER A 172 42.13 -15.46 -12.10
CA SER A 172 41.77 -14.12 -12.53
C SER A 172 40.40 -13.97 -13.22
N ILE A 173 39.92 -14.90 -14.05
CA ILE A 173 38.56 -14.77 -14.66
C ILE A 173 37.49 -15.06 -13.62
N TYR A 174 37.66 -16.13 -12.83
CA TYR A 174 36.72 -16.45 -11.77
C TYR A 174 36.69 -15.34 -10.71
N SER A 175 37.87 -14.84 -10.32
CA SER A 175 38.02 -13.67 -9.48
C SER A 175 37.40 -12.43 -10.12
N GLY A 176 37.52 -12.22 -11.43
CA GLY A 176 36.93 -11.10 -12.14
C GLY A 176 35.40 -11.16 -12.21
N LEU A 177 34.82 -12.34 -12.45
CA LEU A 177 33.37 -12.56 -12.40
C LEU A 177 32.84 -12.38 -10.98
N LEU A 178 33.51 -12.97 -9.99
CA LEU A 178 33.17 -12.82 -8.58
C LEU A 178 33.26 -11.35 -8.16
N PHE A 179 34.34 -10.66 -8.54
CA PHE A 179 34.53 -9.24 -8.26
C PHE A 179 33.50 -8.36 -8.97
N GLY A 180 33.13 -8.68 -10.22
CA GLY A 180 32.05 -8.02 -10.94
C GLY A 180 30.69 -8.21 -10.27
N VAL A 181 30.40 -9.43 -9.79
CA VAL A 181 29.20 -9.70 -9.00
C VAL A 181 29.23 -8.91 -7.69
N LEU A 182 30.36 -8.86 -6.99
CA LEU A 182 30.52 -8.10 -5.75
C LEU A 182 30.39 -6.59 -5.96
N ILE A 183 31.00 -6.04 -7.01
CA ILE A 183 30.88 -4.61 -7.39
C ILE A 183 29.43 -4.28 -7.71
N LEU A 184 28.77 -5.06 -8.55
CA LEU A 184 27.39 -4.77 -8.92
C LEU A 184 26.46 -4.97 -7.72
N THR A 185 26.73 -5.97 -6.87
CA THR A 185 26.03 -6.11 -5.58
C THR A 185 26.19 -4.85 -4.75
N ALA A 186 27.41 -4.34 -4.58
CA ALA A 186 27.70 -3.12 -3.83
C ALA A 186 27.12 -1.86 -4.49
N PHE A 187 27.07 -1.80 -5.82
CA PHE A 187 26.48 -0.72 -6.58
C PHE A 187 24.95 -0.69 -6.40
N PHE A 188 24.28 -1.83 -6.61
CA PHE A 188 22.85 -1.96 -6.36
C PHE A 188 22.55 -1.65 -4.89
N HIS A 189 23.38 -2.13 -3.96
CA HIS A 189 23.27 -1.82 -2.53
C HIS A 189 23.30 -0.29 -2.26
N ASN A 190 24.31 0.43 -2.76
CA ASN A 190 24.48 1.86 -2.45
C ASN A 190 23.52 2.79 -3.22
N ASN A 191 22.95 2.33 -4.34
CA ASN A 191 22.19 3.19 -5.26
C ASN A 191 20.72 2.79 -5.40
N THR A 192 20.20 1.88 -4.56
CA THR A 192 18.77 1.53 -4.60
C THR A 192 18.15 1.54 -3.20
N ARG A 193 17.74 2.73 -2.72
CA ARG A 193 16.98 2.83 -1.46
C ARG A 193 15.62 2.14 -1.61
N PHE A 194 15.04 1.65 -0.51
CA PHE A 194 13.80 0.84 -0.48
C PHE A 194 12.62 1.41 -1.30
N ASN A 195 12.49 2.74 -1.41
CA ASN A 195 11.44 3.37 -2.21
C ASN A 195 11.74 3.47 -3.71
N ASP A 196 13.02 3.47 -4.11
CA ASP A 196 13.38 3.45 -5.54
C ASP A 196 13.13 2.05 -6.14
N GLN A 197 12.82 1.04 -5.29
CA GLN A 197 12.70 -0.37 -5.67
C GLN A 197 11.32 -0.76 -6.22
N ILE A 198 10.31 0.09 -5.99
CA ILE A 198 8.95 -0.10 -6.55
C ILE A 198 8.97 0.15 -8.06
N TYR A 199 9.83 1.07 -8.53
CA TYR A 199 9.93 1.52 -9.91
C TYR A 199 11.02 0.83 -10.75
N VAL A 200 11.94 0.09 -10.11
CA VAL A 200 13.02 -0.60 -10.81
C VAL A 200 12.58 -2.02 -11.15
N SER A 201 12.21 -2.22 -12.41
CA SER A 201 11.87 -3.55 -12.93
C SER A 201 13.14 -4.36 -13.17
N ASP A 202 13.33 -5.48 -12.48
CA ASP A 202 14.47 -6.37 -12.70
C ASP A 202 14.24 -7.25 -13.95
N THR A 203 15.26 -7.46 -14.78
CA THR A 203 15.23 -8.36 -15.95
C THR A 203 15.34 -9.84 -15.59
N ASN A 204 15.80 -10.16 -14.37
CA ASN A 204 15.96 -11.53 -13.90
C ASN A 204 15.88 -11.61 -12.38
N SER A 205 15.22 -12.64 -11.88
CA SER A 205 14.89 -12.78 -10.45
C SER A 205 16.08 -13.19 -9.57
N ILE A 206 17.31 -13.29 -10.09
CA ILE A 206 18.49 -13.63 -9.28
C ILE A 206 19.24 -12.43 -8.75
N SER A 207 19.13 -11.29 -9.44
CA SER A 207 19.50 -9.99 -8.89
C SER A 207 18.82 -9.78 -7.52
N PHE A 208 17.55 -10.17 -7.49
CA PHE A 208 16.66 -10.17 -6.34
C PHE A 208 17.11 -11.07 -5.18
N ILE A 209 17.45 -12.36 -5.41
CA ILE A 209 17.81 -13.30 -4.33
C ILE A 209 19.02 -12.77 -3.56
N ASN A 210 20.01 -12.30 -4.31
CA ASN A 210 21.24 -11.77 -3.72
C ASN A 210 20.98 -10.49 -2.91
N ARG A 211 20.10 -9.61 -3.41
CA ARG A 211 19.69 -8.38 -2.72
C ARG A 211 18.89 -8.66 -1.43
N ASN A 212 18.04 -9.68 -1.43
CA ASN A 212 17.29 -10.09 -0.23
C ASN A 212 18.18 -10.70 0.83
N ILE A 213 19.06 -11.62 0.43
CA ILE A 213 20.04 -12.22 1.32
C ILE A 213 20.89 -11.11 1.96
N TYR A 214 21.34 -10.13 1.17
CA TYR A 214 22.09 -8.99 1.69
C TYR A 214 21.31 -8.19 2.75
N ASN A 215 20.07 -7.78 2.47
CA ASN A 215 19.26 -6.98 3.42
C ASN A 215 18.99 -7.75 4.73
N VAL A 216 18.77 -9.07 4.61
CA VAL A 216 18.61 -9.95 5.79
C VAL A 216 19.91 -10.03 6.59
N LEU A 217 21.06 -10.16 5.92
CA LEU A 217 22.38 -10.31 6.56
C LEU A 217 22.91 -9.03 7.18
N THR A 218 22.59 -7.87 6.62
CA THR A 218 23.10 -6.57 7.05
C THR A 218 22.17 -5.84 8.00
N GLY A 219 20.93 -6.31 8.15
CA GLY A 219 19.94 -5.59 8.95
C GLY A 219 19.51 -4.26 8.34
N ASP A 220 19.93 -3.96 7.09
CA ASP A 220 19.43 -2.88 6.23
C ASP A 220 17.99 -3.19 5.79
N ARG A 221 17.11 -3.26 6.78
CA ARG A 221 15.79 -2.70 6.64
C ARG A 221 16.06 -1.21 6.78
N LEU A 222 15.72 -0.39 5.78
CA LEU A 222 15.59 1.05 6.02
C LEU A 222 14.56 1.19 7.14
N GLY A 223 15.05 1.27 8.37
CA GLY A 223 14.24 1.31 9.56
C GLY A 223 13.63 2.68 9.59
N SER A 224 12.48 2.85 8.96
CA SER A 224 11.46 3.67 9.57
C SER A 224 11.42 3.30 11.06
N ALA A 225 11.35 4.27 11.97
CA ALA A 225 11.16 3.94 13.39
C ALA A 225 9.91 3.06 13.59
N GLY A 226 9.02 3.07 12.58
CA GLY A 226 7.75 2.39 12.56
C GLY A 226 6.85 3.00 13.62
N LEU A 227 5.71 2.35 13.86
CA LEU A 227 4.97 2.65 15.06
C LEU A 227 5.66 2.00 16.25
N GLN A 228 5.73 2.74 17.36
CA GLN A 228 6.26 2.26 18.62
C GLN A 228 5.14 2.07 19.64
N SER A 229 5.45 1.37 20.73
CA SER A 229 4.53 1.35 21.87
C SER A 229 4.33 2.76 22.41
N ARG A 230 3.07 3.11 22.67
CA ARG A 230 2.70 4.41 23.21
C ARG A 230 2.79 4.46 24.73
N ASN A 231 3.11 5.65 25.24
CA ASN A 231 2.87 5.99 26.64
C ASN A 231 1.48 6.59 26.74
N LYS A 232 0.52 5.80 27.23
CA LYS A 232 -0.87 6.20 27.34
C LYS A 232 -1.03 7.45 28.24
N PRO A 233 -1.64 8.54 27.74
CA PRO A 233 -1.99 9.67 28.59
C PRO A 233 -3.09 9.29 29.59
N LYS A 234 -3.02 9.84 30.80
CA LYS A 234 -4.08 9.70 31.80
C LYS A 234 -5.02 10.90 31.68
N LEU A 235 -6.25 10.63 31.25
CA LEU A 235 -7.34 11.61 31.21
C LEU A 235 -8.28 11.37 32.38
N ASN A 236 -8.77 12.43 33.01
CA ASN A 236 -9.80 12.27 34.04
C ASN A 236 -11.14 11.92 33.40
N LYS A 237 -12.00 11.25 34.17
CA LYS A 237 -13.38 11.02 33.75
C LYS A 237 -14.16 12.31 33.90
N SER A 238 -15.00 12.60 32.91
CA SER A 238 -16.00 13.65 32.98
C SER A 238 -16.97 13.38 34.14
N PRO A 239 -17.33 14.42 34.93
CA PRO A 239 -18.38 14.28 35.94
C PRO A 239 -19.76 14.03 35.32
N THR A 240 -19.93 14.36 34.03
CA THR A 240 -21.15 14.13 33.25
C THR A 240 -20.86 13.11 32.14
N PRO A 241 -21.20 11.82 32.35
CA PRO A 241 -20.98 10.78 31.35
C PRO A 241 -21.81 11.01 30.09
N PHE A 242 -21.21 10.73 28.93
CA PHE A 242 -21.91 10.76 27.65
C PHE A 242 -22.95 9.62 27.58
N ARG A 243 -24.18 9.95 27.15
CA ARG A 243 -25.34 9.05 27.24
C ARG A 243 -25.72 8.36 25.93
N LYS A 244 -25.05 8.70 24.82
CA LYS A 244 -25.22 8.08 23.51
C LYS A 244 -24.02 7.17 23.20
N ASN A 245 -24.09 6.44 22.08
CA ASN A 245 -22.95 5.73 21.51
C ASN A 245 -22.27 6.57 20.44
N ILE A 246 -20.99 6.29 20.19
CA ILE A 246 -20.26 6.79 19.03
C ILE A 246 -19.55 5.63 18.33
N LEU A 247 -19.78 5.50 17.03
CA LEU A 247 -19.20 4.49 16.17
C LEU A 247 -18.46 5.17 15.03
N ILE A 248 -17.16 4.91 14.91
CA ILE A 248 -16.42 5.21 13.68
C ILE A 248 -16.42 3.95 12.84
N ILE A 249 -16.96 4.04 11.62
CA ILE A 249 -16.77 3.04 10.58
C ILE A 249 -15.67 3.57 9.66
N LEU A 250 -14.53 2.89 9.68
CA LEU A 250 -13.34 3.26 8.93
C LEU A 250 -13.23 2.38 7.69
N GLY A 251 -13.23 3.02 6.52
CA GLY A 251 -12.88 2.39 5.25
C GLY A 251 -11.38 2.46 5.01
N GLU A 252 -10.85 1.43 4.35
CA GLU A 252 -9.47 1.33 3.88
C GLU A 252 -9.42 1.68 2.40
N SER A 253 -8.54 2.59 1.96
CA SER A 253 -8.32 2.89 0.54
C SER A 253 -9.58 3.29 -0.27
N LEU A 254 -10.63 3.79 0.40
CA LEU A 254 -11.89 4.20 -0.25
C LEU A 254 -11.83 5.64 -0.75
N ARG A 255 -11.84 5.79 -2.08
CA ARG A 255 -11.87 7.11 -2.73
C ARG A 255 -13.29 7.58 -3.01
N ARG A 256 -13.54 8.85 -2.72
CA ARG A 256 -14.84 9.52 -2.91
C ARG A 256 -15.32 9.48 -4.37
N LYS A 257 -14.37 9.59 -5.30
CA LYS A 257 -14.61 9.66 -6.76
C LYS A 257 -15.33 8.44 -7.34
N ASN A 258 -15.27 7.29 -6.68
CA ASN A 258 -15.91 6.04 -7.12
C ASN A 258 -17.16 5.69 -6.31
N MET A 259 -17.73 6.66 -5.59
CA MET A 259 -18.97 6.48 -4.84
C MET A 259 -20.13 7.18 -5.53
N ALA A 260 -21.19 6.44 -5.86
CA ALA A 260 -22.42 7.01 -6.42
C ALA A 260 -23.03 8.10 -5.51
N LEU A 261 -22.78 8.02 -4.20
CA LEU A 261 -23.18 9.03 -3.21
C LEU A 261 -22.64 10.44 -3.54
N TYR A 262 -21.48 10.51 -4.19
CA TYR A 262 -20.81 11.75 -4.58
C TYR A 262 -20.92 12.03 -6.09
N GLY A 263 -21.84 11.36 -6.78
CA GLY A 263 -22.11 11.59 -8.20
C GLY A 263 -21.28 10.75 -9.17
N TYR A 264 -20.66 9.65 -8.71
CA TYR A 264 -20.06 8.68 -9.63
C TYR A 264 -21.15 8.00 -10.48
N ASP A 265 -20.88 7.82 -11.78
CA ASP A 265 -21.88 7.36 -12.75
C ASP A 265 -22.34 5.90 -12.53
N ARG A 266 -21.52 5.08 -11.89
CA ARG A 266 -21.86 3.68 -11.59
C ARG A 266 -22.52 3.59 -10.22
N ASP A 267 -23.51 2.72 -10.11
CA ASP A 267 -24.22 2.45 -8.86
C ASP A 267 -23.34 1.64 -7.88
N THR A 268 -22.33 2.28 -7.30
CA THR A 268 -21.39 1.66 -6.36
C THR A 268 -21.81 1.81 -4.91
N THR A 269 -22.77 2.67 -4.57
CA THR A 269 -23.21 2.88 -3.18
C THR A 269 -24.74 2.91 -3.02
N PRO A 270 -25.47 1.91 -3.54
CA PRO A 270 -26.94 1.91 -3.55
C PRO A 270 -27.58 2.06 -2.16
N PHE A 271 -27.04 1.43 -1.11
CA PHE A 271 -27.54 1.53 0.26
C PHE A 271 -27.33 2.95 0.79
N LEU A 272 -26.11 3.50 0.74
CA LEU A 272 -25.85 4.86 1.20
C LEU A 272 -26.71 5.89 0.45
N ASN A 273 -26.89 5.74 -0.87
CA ASN A 273 -27.76 6.62 -1.65
C ASN A 273 -29.22 6.54 -1.17
N ARG A 274 -29.78 5.33 -1.01
CA ARG A 274 -31.14 5.17 -0.46
C ARG A 274 -31.24 5.70 0.96
N TRP A 275 -30.27 5.41 1.82
CA TRP A 275 -30.29 5.81 3.22
C TRP A 275 -30.23 7.33 3.35
N THR A 276 -29.31 7.99 2.65
CA THR A 276 -29.18 9.44 2.72
C THR A 276 -30.37 10.19 2.10
N GLN A 277 -31.07 9.59 1.14
CA GLN A 277 -32.32 10.13 0.57
C GLN A 277 -33.55 9.87 1.45
N ASN A 278 -33.63 8.70 2.09
CA ASN A 278 -34.80 8.26 2.90
C ASN A 278 -34.73 8.64 4.36
N ALA A 279 -33.54 8.66 4.96
CA ALA A 279 -33.35 9.25 6.26
C ALA A 279 -33.86 10.66 6.14
N ARG A 280 -34.88 11.03 6.95
CA ARG A 280 -35.39 12.39 7.02
C ARG A 280 -34.17 13.30 6.93
N ASN A 281 -34.07 14.14 5.89
CA ASN A 281 -32.88 14.91 5.46
C ASN A 281 -32.18 15.71 6.59
N GLU A 282 -32.70 15.63 7.80
CA GLU A 282 -32.33 16.21 9.08
C GLU A 282 -31.28 15.43 9.87
N SER A 283 -31.06 14.12 9.66
CA SER A 283 -30.10 13.35 10.50
C SER A 283 -28.76 13.00 9.85
N VAL A 284 -28.51 13.38 8.59
CA VAL A 284 -27.24 13.06 7.90
C VAL A 284 -26.52 14.32 7.43
N VAL A 285 -25.19 14.33 7.56
CA VAL A 285 -24.30 15.35 7.01
C VAL A 285 -23.23 14.70 6.16
N VAL A 286 -23.19 15.04 4.87
CA VAL A 286 -22.21 14.55 3.89
C VAL A 286 -21.26 15.71 3.55
N PHE A 287 -19.97 15.55 3.85
CA PHE A 287 -18.97 16.56 3.56
C PHE A 287 -18.50 16.44 2.12
N GLN A 288 -18.61 17.52 1.34
CA GLN A 288 -18.26 17.54 -0.08
C GLN A 288 -16.76 17.64 -0.33
N ASN A 289 -15.99 18.23 0.58
CA ASN A 289 -14.56 18.46 0.38
C ASN A 289 -13.74 17.88 1.54
N ALA A 290 -13.87 16.57 1.77
CA ALA A 290 -13.10 15.83 2.76
C ALA A 290 -11.83 15.22 2.15
N TYR A 291 -10.71 15.42 2.84
CA TYR A 291 -9.39 14.99 2.39
C TYR A 291 -8.65 14.18 3.47
N SER A 292 -7.84 13.24 3.01
CA SER A 292 -6.92 12.49 3.84
C SER A 292 -5.68 13.31 4.20
N ASN A 293 -5.14 13.06 5.38
CA ASN A 293 -3.86 13.60 5.82
C ASN A 293 -2.64 12.88 5.21
N ALA A 294 -2.80 11.66 4.69
CA ALA A 294 -1.73 10.85 4.10
C ALA A 294 -2.31 9.71 3.28
N SER A 295 -1.77 9.41 2.11
CA SER A 295 -2.23 8.28 1.29
C SER A 295 -1.58 6.94 1.69
N SER A 296 -1.40 6.71 2.98
CA SER A 296 -0.82 5.48 3.53
C SER A 296 -1.46 5.14 4.87
N THR A 297 -2.08 3.97 4.98
CA THR A 297 -2.71 3.43 6.21
C THR A 297 -1.82 3.56 7.44
N LEU A 298 -0.51 3.28 7.30
CA LEU A 298 0.48 3.37 8.38
C LEU A 298 0.54 4.75 9.05
N ILE A 299 0.30 5.80 8.28
CA ILE A 299 0.37 7.19 8.74
C ILE A 299 -1.04 7.70 9.01
N SER A 300 -1.97 7.46 8.08
CA SER A 300 -3.34 7.98 8.15
C SER A 300 -4.12 7.44 9.34
N VAL A 301 -4.11 6.13 9.59
CA VAL A 301 -4.93 5.55 10.68
C VAL A 301 -4.51 6.04 12.08
N PRO A 302 -3.21 6.04 12.46
CA PRO A 302 -2.78 6.65 13.72
C PRO A 302 -3.06 8.16 13.79
N SER A 303 -2.90 8.88 12.67
CA SER A 303 -3.16 10.32 12.60
C SER A 303 -4.65 10.64 12.79
N LEU A 304 -5.54 9.94 12.08
CA LEU A 304 -6.99 10.04 12.19
C LEU A 304 -7.47 9.73 13.62
N LEU A 305 -6.92 8.70 14.26
CA LEU A 305 -7.32 8.28 15.60
C LEU A 305 -6.74 9.15 16.73
N SER A 306 -5.69 9.94 16.47
CA SER A 306 -5.05 10.87 17.42
C SER A 306 -5.38 12.35 17.17
N GLY A 307 -5.77 12.69 15.95
CA GLY A 307 -5.86 14.05 15.43
C GLY A 307 -4.50 14.67 15.08
N VAL A 308 -3.39 13.98 15.34
CA VAL A 308 -2.03 14.50 15.11
C VAL A 308 -1.71 14.39 13.63
N SER A 309 -1.54 15.53 12.97
CA SER A 309 -1.23 15.59 11.53
C SER A 309 0.17 15.03 11.23
N PRO A 310 0.41 14.42 10.05
CA PRO A 310 1.70 13.82 9.73
C PRO A 310 2.85 14.82 9.59
N ILE A 311 2.53 16.11 9.47
CA ILE A 311 3.52 17.19 9.51
C ILE A 311 3.91 17.61 10.94
N GLN A 312 3.21 17.10 11.95
CA GLN A 312 3.55 17.33 13.35
C GLN A 312 4.56 16.30 13.84
N PRO A 313 5.32 16.60 14.92
CA PRO A 313 6.29 15.67 15.47
C PRO A 313 5.68 14.29 15.79
N VAL A 314 6.33 13.23 15.33
CA VAL A 314 5.85 11.83 15.51
C VAL A 314 5.78 11.43 16.99
N SER A 315 6.51 12.11 17.87
CA SER A 315 6.39 11.97 19.32
C SER A 315 4.98 12.31 19.83
N MET A 316 4.26 13.23 19.17
CA MET A 316 2.86 13.54 19.49
C MET A 316 1.95 12.37 19.16
N THR A 317 2.08 11.72 18.00
CA THR A 317 1.33 10.51 17.64
C THR A 317 1.45 9.42 18.70
N HIS A 318 2.62 9.32 19.36
CA HIS A 318 2.88 8.33 20.41
C HIS A 318 2.46 8.72 21.83
N SER A 319 2.11 10.00 22.06
CA SER A 319 1.84 10.53 23.41
C SER A 319 0.47 11.19 23.56
N PHE A 320 -0.16 11.61 22.46
CA PHE A 320 -1.46 12.27 22.45
C PHE A 320 -2.58 11.26 22.60
N PRO A 321 -3.71 11.60 23.25
CA PRO A 321 -4.81 10.67 23.42
C PRO A 321 -5.41 10.27 22.07
N LEU A 322 -5.77 8.99 21.95
CA LEU A 322 -6.53 8.42 20.86
C LEU A 322 -8.02 8.45 21.16
N PHE A 323 -8.82 8.21 20.13
CA PHE A 323 -10.28 8.12 20.17
C PHE A 323 -10.86 7.45 21.44
N TRP A 324 -10.38 6.26 21.80
CA TRP A 324 -10.86 5.52 22.97
C TRP A 324 -10.43 6.13 24.31
N GLU A 325 -9.33 6.88 24.38
CA GLU A 325 -8.94 7.59 25.60
C GLU A 325 -9.93 8.74 25.88
N TYR A 326 -10.39 9.45 24.83
CA TYR A 326 -11.49 10.41 24.95
C TYR A 326 -12.82 9.72 25.29
N GLY A 327 -13.13 8.59 24.65
CA GLY A 327 -14.33 7.79 24.98
C GLY A 327 -14.36 7.34 26.44
N LYS A 328 -13.22 6.92 26.99
CA LYS A 328 -13.09 6.55 28.42
C LYS A 328 -13.23 7.75 29.34
N ALA A 329 -12.66 8.90 28.97
CA ALA A 329 -12.89 10.15 29.69
C ALA A 329 -14.38 10.51 29.71
N ALA A 330 -15.13 10.21 28.64
CA ALA A 330 -16.57 10.40 28.56
C ALA A 330 -17.40 9.30 29.26
N GLY A 331 -16.76 8.29 29.86
CA GLY A 331 -17.42 7.20 30.59
C GLY A 331 -17.91 6.03 29.72
N LEU A 332 -17.45 5.92 28.47
CA LEU A 332 -17.87 4.89 27.51
C LEU A 332 -16.98 3.64 27.58
N SER A 333 -17.56 2.49 27.24
CA SER A 333 -16.79 1.27 26.94
C SER A 333 -16.20 1.36 25.54
N THR A 334 -14.99 0.84 25.33
CA THR A 334 -14.25 1.09 24.09
C THR A 334 -13.88 -0.18 23.35
N PHE A 335 -14.01 -0.16 22.03
CA PHE A 335 -13.56 -1.28 21.21
C PHE A 335 -12.91 -0.84 19.91
N TYR A 336 -12.03 -1.69 19.40
CA TYR A 336 -11.51 -1.61 18.05
C TYR A 336 -11.58 -3.00 17.41
N ILE A 337 -12.44 -3.13 16.41
CA ILE A 337 -12.67 -4.37 15.67
C ILE A 337 -12.25 -4.10 14.22
N SER A 338 -11.25 -4.83 13.74
CA SER A 338 -10.61 -4.60 12.45
C SER A 338 -10.43 -5.89 11.68
N SER A 339 -10.62 -5.90 10.37
CA SER A 339 -10.26 -7.05 9.54
C SER A 339 -8.76 -7.12 9.22
N HIS A 340 -8.02 -6.01 9.38
CA HIS A 340 -6.59 -5.93 9.09
C HIS A 340 -5.70 -6.78 10.01
N SER A 341 -4.57 -7.24 9.46
CA SER A 341 -3.41 -7.68 10.23
C SER A 341 -2.76 -6.52 10.97
N PHE A 342 -2.50 -6.70 12.26
CA PHE A 342 -1.76 -5.72 13.06
C PHE A 342 -0.27 -6.08 13.20
N ARG A 343 0.19 -7.16 12.55
CA ARG A 343 1.62 -7.51 12.53
C ARG A 343 2.42 -6.56 11.65
N TRP A 344 1.80 -6.11 10.57
CA TRP A 344 2.41 -5.17 9.64
C TRP A 344 2.70 -3.84 10.34
N ASN A 345 3.94 -3.35 10.18
CA ASN A 345 4.45 -2.08 10.73
C ASN A 345 4.14 -1.80 12.21
N ASN A 346 4.05 -2.86 13.02
CA ASN A 346 3.92 -2.81 14.47
C ASN A 346 2.64 -2.10 14.99
N PHE A 347 1.53 -2.16 14.24
CA PHE A 347 0.20 -1.76 14.73
C PHE A 347 -0.14 -2.45 16.07
N SER A 348 0.28 -3.71 16.21
CA SER A 348 0.15 -4.48 17.46
C SER A 348 0.83 -3.76 18.62
N GLY A 349 2.08 -3.31 18.46
CA GLY A 349 2.80 -2.58 19.50
C GLY A 349 2.15 -1.24 19.84
N PHE A 350 1.70 -0.51 18.82
CA PHE A 350 1.06 0.80 18.97
C PHE A 350 -0.26 0.75 19.74
N PHE A 351 -1.14 -0.21 19.42
CA PHE A 351 -2.47 -0.32 20.00
C PHE A 351 -2.54 -1.16 21.28
N ARG A 352 -1.59 -2.07 21.53
CA ARG A 352 -1.59 -2.94 22.72
C ARG A 352 -1.69 -2.18 24.04
N ASN A 353 -0.99 -1.05 24.16
CA ASN A 353 -0.97 -0.22 25.38
C ASN A 353 -1.90 0.99 25.32
N ALA A 354 -2.72 1.11 24.27
CA ALA A 354 -3.65 2.22 24.13
C ALA A 354 -4.86 2.10 25.08
N GLY A 355 -5.00 0.95 25.74
CA GLY A 355 -6.03 0.70 26.75
C GLY A 355 -7.43 0.71 26.16
N ILE A 356 -7.62 -0.02 25.06
CA ILE A 356 -8.91 -0.36 24.46
C ILE A 356 -9.55 -1.48 25.30
N ASP A 357 -10.85 -1.42 25.62
CA ASP A 357 -11.47 -2.48 26.45
C ASP A 357 -11.67 -3.80 25.69
N PHE A 358 -11.90 -3.72 24.38
CA PHE A 358 -12.01 -4.88 23.51
C PHE A 358 -11.29 -4.62 22.18
N LEU A 359 -10.20 -5.35 21.93
CA LEU A 359 -9.46 -5.28 20.67
C LEU A 359 -9.62 -6.63 19.95
N TRP A 360 -10.05 -6.58 18.69
CA TRP A 360 -10.17 -7.75 17.84
C TRP A 360 -9.65 -7.45 16.44
N ASN A 361 -8.83 -8.36 15.91
CA ASN A 361 -8.20 -8.23 14.61
C ASN A 361 -7.93 -9.60 13.99
N LYS A 362 -7.28 -9.62 12.81
CA LYS A 362 -6.90 -10.85 12.11
C LYS A 362 -6.08 -11.84 12.96
N GLU A 363 -5.19 -11.35 13.83
CA GLU A 363 -4.39 -12.22 14.69
C GLU A 363 -5.21 -12.86 15.82
N ILE A 364 -6.16 -12.10 16.38
CA ILE A 364 -7.02 -12.54 17.48
C ILE A 364 -8.14 -13.47 16.98
N SER A 365 -8.64 -13.23 15.77
CA SER A 365 -9.73 -14.03 15.18
C SER A 365 -9.31 -15.47 14.87
N GLY A 366 -8.03 -15.71 14.58
CA GLY A 366 -7.54 -17.00 14.10
C GLY A 366 -7.96 -17.32 12.65
N LEU A 367 -8.60 -16.38 11.95
CA LEU A 367 -9.10 -16.57 10.60
C LEU A 367 -7.98 -16.43 9.55
N GLY A 368 -8.19 -17.12 8.43
CA GLY A 368 -7.34 -17.04 7.24
C GLY A 368 -7.53 -15.70 6.51
N VAL A 369 -6.51 -15.31 5.74
CA VAL A 369 -6.60 -14.14 4.87
C VAL A 369 -7.66 -14.34 3.80
N PHE A 370 -8.43 -13.29 3.53
CA PHE A 370 -9.42 -13.21 2.47
C PHE A 370 -9.05 -12.16 1.40
N ASN A 371 -8.71 -10.94 1.82
CA ASN A 371 -8.31 -9.84 0.93
C ASN A 371 -6.95 -9.27 1.40
N ASP A 372 -5.87 -9.60 0.69
CA ASP A 372 -4.48 -9.22 1.02
C ASP A 372 -4.06 -9.41 2.50
N ILE A 373 -4.03 -8.34 3.30
CA ILE A 373 -3.60 -8.39 4.71
C ILE A 373 -4.75 -8.59 5.69
N GLY A 374 -5.99 -8.72 5.22
CA GLY A 374 -7.17 -8.84 6.08
C GLY A 374 -8.03 -10.07 5.87
N ILE A 375 -8.87 -10.32 6.85
CA ILE A 375 -9.89 -11.39 6.87
C ILE A 375 -11.17 -10.94 6.18
N ASP A 376 -12.12 -11.87 6.01
CA ASP A 376 -13.44 -11.56 5.47
C ASP A 376 -14.18 -10.56 6.38
N ASP A 377 -14.58 -9.42 5.82
CA ASP A 377 -15.28 -8.37 6.55
C ASP A 377 -16.67 -8.81 7.04
N ARG A 378 -17.26 -9.89 6.51
CA ARG A 378 -18.51 -10.49 7.07
C ARG A 378 -18.31 -10.99 8.50
N GLU A 379 -17.17 -11.62 8.76
CA GLU A 379 -16.80 -12.10 10.10
C GLU A 379 -16.51 -10.93 11.04
N THR A 380 -15.87 -9.88 10.51
CA THR A 380 -15.57 -8.64 11.24
C THR A 380 -16.86 -7.91 11.64
N VAL A 381 -17.83 -7.81 10.73
CA VAL A 381 -19.18 -7.27 11.02
C VAL A 381 -19.90 -8.14 12.06
N THR A 382 -19.79 -9.47 11.96
CA THR A 382 -20.39 -10.39 12.94
C THR A 382 -19.81 -10.18 14.34
N GLU A 383 -18.49 -10.03 14.47
CA GLU A 383 -17.86 -9.75 15.76
C GLU A 383 -18.27 -8.38 16.33
N PHE A 384 -18.40 -7.38 15.47
CA PHE A 384 -18.98 -6.09 15.86
C PHE A 384 -20.39 -6.25 16.44
N GLN A 385 -21.26 -7.01 15.78
CA GLN A 385 -22.62 -7.26 16.26
C GLN A 385 -22.61 -7.97 17.63
N ASN A 386 -21.75 -8.96 17.81
CA ASN A 386 -21.58 -9.69 19.07
C ASN A 386 -21.14 -8.76 20.21
N GLN A 387 -20.13 -7.94 19.97
CA GLN A 387 -19.61 -7.02 20.97
C GLN A 387 -20.64 -5.93 21.33
N VAL A 388 -21.36 -5.40 20.35
CA VAL A 388 -22.43 -4.42 20.61
C VAL A 388 -23.58 -5.04 21.42
N LYS A 389 -24.01 -6.27 21.09
CA LYS A 389 -25.00 -7.03 21.88
C LYS A 389 -24.55 -7.25 23.32
N LEU A 390 -23.27 -7.58 23.53
CA LEU A 390 -22.69 -7.76 24.86
C LEU A 390 -22.69 -6.45 25.68
N LEU A 391 -22.35 -5.32 25.07
CA LEU A 391 -22.34 -4.03 25.77
C LEU A 391 -23.76 -3.56 26.08
N LYS A 392 -24.69 -3.73 25.14
CA LYS A 392 -26.12 -3.44 25.32
C LYS A 392 -26.73 -4.27 26.45
N SER A 393 -26.46 -5.57 26.53
CA SER A 393 -26.99 -6.43 27.61
C SER A 393 -26.46 -6.05 28.99
N LYS A 394 -25.29 -5.39 29.05
CA LYS A 394 -24.71 -4.82 30.27
C LYS A 394 -25.15 -3.38 30.55
N GLY A 395 -26.04 -2.80 29.73
CA GLY A 395 -26.48 -1.41 29.84
C GLY A 395 -25.35 -0.40 29.63
N ARG A 396 -24.33 -0.73 28.84
CA ARG A 396 -23.15 0.12 28.61
C ARG A 396 -23.19 0.79 27.24
N ASN A 397 -22.99 2.10 27.23
CA ASN A 397 -22.72 2.84 26.00
C ASN A 397 -21.27 2.67 25.56
N PHE A 398 -21.01 2.92 24.27
CA PHE A 398 -19.71 2.66 23.67
C PHE A 398 -19.15 3.79 22.82
N ALA A 399 -17.82 3.81 22.73
CA ALA A 399 -17.02 4.48 21.70
C ALA A 399 -16.22 3.42 20.94
N GLY A 400 -16.66 3.10 19.73
CA GLY A 400 -16.16 1.96 18.97
C GLY A 400 -15.59 2.34 17.60
N VAL A 401 -14.60 1.58 17.13
CA VAL A 401 -14.11 1.63 15.75
C VAL A 401 -14.36 0.27 15.10
N LEU A 402 -15.05 0.28 13.96
CA LEU A 402 -15.18 -0.83 13.02
C LEU A 402 -14.35 -0.50 11.77
N HIS A 403 -13.26 -1.22 11.53
CA HIS A 403 -12.34 -0.94 10.43
C HIS A 403 -12.34 -2.10 9.42
N LEU A 404 -12.76 -1.80 8.20
CA LEU A 404 -12.98 -2.78 7.14
C LEU A 404 -11.90 -2.66 6.07
N ASN A 405 -11.48 -3.80 5.50
CA ASN A 405 -10.36 -3.94 4.57
C ASN A 405 -10.84 -4.16 3.11
N THR A 406 -12.16 -4.13 2.90
CA THR A 406 -12.80 -4.48 1.62
C THR A 406 -12.19 -3.78 0.41
N ASN A 407 -11.88 -2.49 0.48
CA ASN A 407 -11.39 -1.73 -0.67
C ASN A 407 -9.87 -1.73 -0.82
N HIS A 408 -9.13 -2.44 0.02
CA HIS A 408 -7.70 -2.64 -0.18
C HIS A 408 -7.46 -3.54 -1.42
N PHE A 409 -6.39 -3.26 -2.16
CA PHE A 409 -5.93 -4.13 -3.23
C PHE A 409 -5.71 -5.55 -2.68
N PRO A 410 -6.07 -6.64 -3.36
CA PRO A 410 -6.50 -6.77 -4.77
C PRO A 410 -8.01 -6.65 -5.03
N TYR A 411 -8.77 -6.02 -4.13
CA TYR A 411 -10.21 -5.78 -4.30
C TYR A 411 -11.04 -7.07 -4.42
N ILE A 412 -10.65 -8.12 -3.67
CA ILE A 412 -11.36 -9.40 -3.68
C ILE A 412 -12.70 -9.23 -2.95
N VAL A 413 -13.78 -9.56 -3.66
CA VAL A 413 -15.14 -9.70 -3.12
C VAL A 413 -15.63 -11.13 -3.31
N PRO A 414 -16.59 -11.61 -2.51
CA PRO A 414 -17.21 -12.90 -2.77
C PRO A 414 -17.90 -12.91 -4.15
N GLU A 415 -17.92 -14.07 -4.81
CA GLU A 415 -18.39 -14.22 -6.20
C GLU A 415 -19.83 -13.72 -6.37
N GLU A 416 -20.69 -13.97 -5.38
CA GLU A 416 -22.08 -13.53 -5.36
C GLU A 416 -22.27 -12.00 -5.30
N PHE A 417 -21.21 -11.25 -4.99
CA PHE A 417 -21.20 -9.78 -4.94
C PHE A 417 -20.52 -9.12 -6.14
N VAL A 418 -20.05 -9.89 -7.12
CA VAL A 418 -19.55 -9.35 -8.39
C VAL A 418 -20.74 -8.85 -9.21
N TYR A 419 -20.87 -7.53 -9.33
CA TYR A 419 -21.97 -6.88 -10.06
C TYR A 419 -21.49 -6.32 -11.41
N PHE A 420 -20.36 -5.63 -11.41
CA PHE A 420 -19.71 -5.12 -12.62
C PHE A 420 -18.85 -6.22 -13.24
N PRO A 421 -19.04 -6.57 -14.53
CA PRO A 421 -18.27 -7.63 -15.17
C PRO A 421 -16.77 -7.36 -15.15
N ILE A 422 -16.02 -8.28 -14.53
CA ILE A 422 -14.56 -8.24 -14.49
C ILE A 422 -14.03 -8.68 -15.86
N GLY A 423 -13.20 -7.85 -16.50
CA GLY A 423 -12.72 -8.09 -17.86
C GLY A 423 -11.72 -7.04 -18.32
N LYS A 424 -11.97 -6.41 -19.47
CA LYS A 424 -11.09 -5.32 -19.99
C LYS A 424 -11.23 -4.02 -19.20
N ASP A 425 -12.25 -3.89 -18.37
CA ASP A 425 -12.46 -2.73 -17.53
C ASP A 425 -11.63 -2.84 -16.26
N THR A 426 -10.61 -1.99 -16.16
CA THR A 426 -9.67 -1.95 -15.04
C THR A 426 -10.27 -1.37 -13.76
N TYR A 427 -11.43 -0.70 -13.83
CA TYR A 427 -12.11 -0.12 -12.66
C TYR A 427 -13.11 -1.08 -12.01
N ALA A 428 -13.61 -2.08 -12.75
CA ALA A 428 -14.67 -2.97 -12.29
C ALA A 428 -14.36 -3.73 -10.99
N PRO A 429 -13.14 -4.28 -10.75
CA PRO A 429 -12.82 -4.92 -9.48
C PRO A 429 -12.94 -3.96 -8.29
N TYR A 430 -12.44 -2.73 -8.43
CA TYR A 430 -12.55 -1.71 -7.39
C TYR A 430 -14.00 -1.27 -7.18
N ASP A 431 -14.75 -1.02 -8.27
CA ASP A 431 -16.16 -0.63 -8.15
C ASP A 431 -17.03 -1.71 -7.48
N ASN A 432 -16.72 -2.99 -7.73
CA ASN A 432 -17.33 -4.11 -7.02
C ASN A 432 -16.99 -4.11 -5.53
N SER A 433 -15.74 -3.81 -5.15
CA SER A 433 -15.37 -3.69 -3.74
C SER A 433 -16.09 -2.53 -3.06
N VAL A 434 -16.27 -1.38 -3.71
CA VAL A 434 -17.04 -0.25 -3.17
C VAL A 434 -18.49 -0.66 -2.93
N ARG A 435 -19.11 -1.34 -3.91
CA ARG A 435 -20.48 -1.87 -3.79
C ARG A 435 -20.61 -2.93 -2.71
N TYR A 436 -19.60 -3.77 -2.53
CA TYR A 436 -19.58 -4.76 -1.46
C TYR A 436 -19.45 -4.11 -0.07
N LEU A 437 -18.59 -3.10 0.08
CA LEU A 437 -18.51 -2.31 1.31
C LEU A 437 -19.86 -1.67 1.64
N ASP A 438 -20.53 -1.07 0.65
CA ASP A 438 -21.85 -0.48 0.83
C ASP A 438 -22.91 -1.50 1.32
N HIS A 439 -22.84 -2.74 0.84
CA HIS A 439 -23.67 -3.84 1.37
C HIS A 439 -23.30 -4.23 2.82
N LEU A 440 -22.02 -4.21 3.19
CA LEU A 440 -21.60 -4.44 4.57
C LEU A 440 -22.09 -3.32 5.51
N LEU A 441 -22.09 -2.07 5.03
CA LEU A 441 -22.69 -0.94 5.75
C LEU A 441 -24.19 -1.17 5.93
N GLU A 442 -24.91 -1.63 4.91
CA GLU A 442 -26.34 -1.97 5.03
C GLU A 442 -26.59 -2.96 6.18
N LYS A 443 -25.77 -4.01 6.29
CA LYS A 443 -25.84 -4.98 7.40
C LYS A 443 -25.59 -4.36 8.76
N VAL A 444 -24.60 -3.47 8.89
CA VAL A 444 -24.30 -2.76 10.13
C VAL A 444 -25.48 -1.89 10.55
N PHE A 445 -26.04 -1.11 9.62
CA PHE A 445 -27.15 -0.20 9.90
C PHE A 445 -28.46 -0.94 10.17
N HIS A 446 -28.76 -2.02 9.44
CA HIS A 446 -29.90 -2.89 9.74
C HIS A 446 -29.80 -3.48 11.14
N PHE A 447 -28.64 -4.00 11.53
CA PHE A 447 -28.41 -4.48 12.88
C PHE A 447 -28.63 -3.39 13.95
N LEU A 448 -28.08 -2.18 13.75
CA LEU A 448 -28.28 -1.07 14.68
C LEU A 448 -29.76 -0.67 14.78
N ASN A 449 -30.54 -0.74 13.70
CA ASN A 449 -31.99 -0.52 13.71
C ASN A 449 -32.74 -1.63 14.46
N GLU A 450 -32.46 -2.90 14.16
CA GLU A 450 -33.08 -4.06 14.81
C GLU A 450 -32.83 -4.08 16.31
N GLU A 451 -31.61 -3.72 16.71
CA GLU A 451 -31.23 -3.56 18.12
C GLU A 451 -31.72 -2.24 18.74
N LYS A 452 -32.47 -1.40 18.01
CA LYS A 452 -32.95 -0.08 18.49
C LYS A 452 -31.83 0.83 18.99
N LEU A 453 -30.66 0.75 18.37
CA LEU A 453 -29.46 1.51 18.69
C LEU A 453 -29.22 2.68 17.74
N MET A 454 -29.80 2.68 16.54
CA MET A 454 -29.57 3.74 15.55
C MET A 454 -29.96 5.14 16.07
N GLU A 455 -31.10 5.26 16.76
CA GLU A 455 -31.57 6.51 17.41
C GLU A 455 -30.72 6.94 18.62
N ASN A 456 -29.75 6.11 19.03
CA ASN A 456 -28.88 6.37 20.17
C ASN A 456 -27.40 6.32 19.80
N THR A 457 -27.06 6.24 18.52
CA THR A 457 -25.68 6.08 18.04
C THR A 457 -25.34 7.16 17.03
N LEU A 458 -24.29 7.93 17.31
CA LEU A 458 -23.60 8.72 16.30
C LEU A 458 -22.72 7.79 15.48
N VAL A 459 -23.01 7.64 14.19
CA VAL A 459 -22.15 6.89 13.27
C VAL A 459 -21.36 7.88 12.42
N ILE A 460 -20.05 7.72 12.36
CA ILE A 460 -19.15 8.49 11.51
C ILE A 460 -18.51 7.52 10.52
N PHE A 461 -18.82 7.68 9.24
CA PHE A 461 -18.20 6.91 8.16
C PHE A 461 -17.12 7.75 7.50
N VAL A 462 -15.89 7.25 7.47
CA VAL A 462 -14.73 7.98 6.95
C VAL A 462 -13.74 6.99 6.35
N SER A 463 -13.01 7.39 5.31
CA SER A 463 -11.87 6.62 4.81
C SER A 463 -10.55 7.18 5.34
N ASP A 464 -9.57 6.31 5.51
CA ASP A 464 -8.21 6.72 5.85
C ASP A 464 -7.53 7.42 4.66
N HIS A 465 -7.64 6.88 3.45
CA HIS A 465 -7.21 7.48 2.18
C HIS A 465 -8.00 6.92 0.98
N GLY A 466 -7.68 7.41 -0.21
CA GLY A 466 -8.18 6.92 -1.50
C GLY A 466 -7.21 5.97 -2.19
N GLU A 467 -7.35 5.80 -3.49
CA GLU A 467 -6.61 4.82 -4.29
C GLU A 467 -6.44 5.30 -5.74
N ALA A 468 -5.24 5.20 -6.31
CA ALA A 468 -5.02 5.42 -7.73
C ALA A 468 -5.28 4.13 -8.53
N LEU A 469 -6.09 4.26 -9.58
CA LEU A 469 -6.50 3.20 -10.49
C LEU A 469 -5.98 3.54 -11.89
N PHE A 470 -4.66 3.62 -12.02
CA PHE A 470 -3.92 3.98 -13.25
C PHE A 470 -3.94 5.46 -13.63
N GLU A 471 -4.63 6.31 -12.85
CA GLU A 471 -4.52 7.77 -13.00
C GLU A 471 -3.08 8.24 -12.75
N HIS A 472 -2.61 9.21 -13.52
CA HIS A 472 -1.24 9.76 -13.44
C HIS A 472 -0.11 8.71 -13.50
N ASN A 473 -0.37 7.56 -14.13
CA ASN A 473 0.52 6.39 -14.17
C ASN A 473 0.79 5.75 -12.79
N TYR A 474 -0.05 6.03 -11.79
CA TYR A 474 0.03 5.44 -10.47
C TYR A 474 -0.98 4.30 -10.31
N VAL A 475 -0.57 3.29 -9.56
CA VAL A 475 -1.44 2.22 -9.06
C VAL A 475 -1.19 2.10 -7.57
N GLY A 476 -2.26 2.05 -6.79
CA GLY A 476 -2.14 2.06 -5.33
C GLY A 476 -2.21 3.48 -4.75
N HIS A 477 -1.80 3.63 -3.50
CA HIS A 477 -2.00 4.86 -2.73
C HIS A 477 -0.69 5.49 -2.24
N ILE A 478 0.31 4.68 -1.91
CA ILE A 478 1.53 5.13 -1.20
C ILE A 478 2.30 6.20 -1.96
N GLU A 479 2.27 6.18 -3.30
CA GLU A 479 3.22 6.89 -4.17
C GLU A 479 2.71 8.20 -4.77
N SER A 480 1.44 8.52 -4.52
CA SER A 480 0.77 9.64 -5.15
C SER A 480 0.07 10.49 -4.10
N ASN A 481 0.24 11.80 -4.21
CA ASN A 481 -0.54 12.79 -3.49
C ASN A 481 -1.66 13.38 -4.37
N HIS A 482 -1.94 12.83 -5.55
CA HIS A 482 -3.03 13.33 -6.40
C HIS A 482 -4.41 13.10 -5.77
N ILE A 483 -5.42 13.83 -6.24
CA ILE A 483 -6.75 13.87 -5.64
C ILE A 483 -7.43 12.50 -5.53
N GLU A 484 -7.13 11.54 -6.41
CA GLU A 484 -7.65 10.17 -6.34
C GLU A 484 -7.22 9.40 -5.09
N THR A 485 -6.05 9.71 -4.51
CA THR A 485 -5.56 9.10 -3.27
C THR A 485 -5.91 9.91 -2.02
N LEU A 486 -6.35 11.16 -2.19
CA LEU A 486 -6.59 12.08 -1.06
C LEU A 486 -8.07 12.40 -0.81
N ALA A 487 -8.92 12.47 -1.84
CA ALA A 487 -10.32 12.79 -1.67
C ALA A 487 -11.10 11.57 -1.15
N VAL A 488 -11.51 11.64 0.12
CA VAL A 488 -12.13 10.54 0.87
C VAL A 488 -13.58 10.87 1.23
N PRO A 489 -14.45 9.87 1.46
CA PRO A 489 -15.74 10.12 2.07
C PRO A 489 -15.61 10.54 3.53
N MET A 490 -16.48 11.44 3.97
CA MET A 490 -16.74 11.71 5.38
C MET A 490 -18.23 12.00 5.57
N VAL A 491 -18.92 11.13 6.32
CA VAL A 491 -20.37 11.18 6.51
C VAL A 491 -20.71 10.99 7.98
N PHE A 492 -21.54 11.88 8.51
CA PHE A 492 -22.04 11.81 9.89
C PHE A 492 -23.52 11.45 9.87
N PHE A 493 -23.88 10.34 10.54
CA PHE A 493 -25.26 9.92 10.79
C PHE A 493 -25.57 10.18 12.27
N LEU A 494 -26.45 11.15 12.51
CA LEU A 494 -26.78 11.66 13.82
C LEU A 494 -27.98 10.91 14.43
N PRO A 495 -27.99 10.67 15.74
CA PRO A 495 -29.03 9.86 16.39
C PRO A 495 -30.43 10.50 16.47
N GLU A 496 -30.56 11.81 16.25
CA GLU A 496 -31.84 12.55 16.40
C GLU A 496 -31.98 13.64 15.33
N GLU A 497 -33.20 13.87 14.83
CA GLU A 497 -33.52 14.89 13.80
C GLU A 497 -33.21 16.32 14.24
N LYS A 498 -33.38 16.64 15.53
CA LYS A 498 -33.08 17.96 16.10
C LYS A 498 -31.76 17.98 16.87
N ASN A 499 -30.73 17.36 16.30
CA ASN A 499 -29.41 17.38 16.90
C ASN A 499 -28.73 18.74 16.66
N HIS A 500 -28.45 19.49 17.73
CA HIS A 500 -27.78 20.79 17.67
C HIS A 500 -26.39 20.75 17.01
N PHE A 501 -25.73 19.59 16.94
CA PHE A 501 -24.50 19.42 16.19
C PHE A 501 -24.71 19.49 14.67
N ARG A 502 -25.88 19.11 14.16
CA ARG A 502 -26.17 19.05 12.72
C ARG A 502 -25.98 20.39 12.04
N GLU A 503 -26.64 21.43 12.55
CA GLU A 503 -26.54 22.79 11.98
C GLU A 503 -25.10 23.31 12.04
N ARG A 504 -24.36 22.92 13.09
CA ARG A 504 -22.96 23.29 13.25
C ARG A 504 -22.07 22.61 12.21
N LEU A 505 -22.25 21.30 11.99
CA LEU A 505 -21.55 20.51 10.96
C LEU A 505 -21.91 21.01 9.55
N LYS A 506 -23.19 21.35 9.31
CA LYS A 506 -23.69 21.81 8.02
C LYS A 506 -22.99 23.08 7.50
N ARG A 507 -22.48 23.93 8.39
CA ARG A 507 -21.71 25.13 8.00
C ARG A 507 -20.39 24.82 7.30
N ASN A 508 -19.92 23.58 7.40
CA ASN A 508 -18.63 23.14 6.89
C ASN A 508 -18.74 22.15 5.72
N ILE A 509 -19.94 21.85 5.20
CA ILE A 509 -20.11 20.80 4.17
C ILE A 509 -19.36 21.08 2.87
N ASP A 510 -19.28 22.35 2.47
CA ASP A 510 -18.61 22.78 1.25
C ASP A 510 -17.18 23.27 1.51
N LYS A 511 -16.75 23.28 2.78
CA LYS A 511 -15.39 23.69 3.17
C LYS A 511 -14.43 22.51 3.13
N ASN A 512 -13.15 22.81 2.94
CA ASN A 512 -12.10 21.80 3.02
C ASN A 512 -12.00 21.28 4.47
N VAL A 513 -12.29 19.99 4.65
CA VAL A 513 -12.16 19.27 5.92
C VAL A 513 -11.17 18.12 5.79
N SER A 514 -10.53 17.76 6.89
CA SER A 514 -9.55 16.68 6.94
C SER A 514 -9.99 15.57 7.88
N ASN A 515 -9.60 14.34 7.63
CA ASN A 515 -9.81 13.25 8.59
C ASN A 515 -9.16 13.52 9.97
N THR A 516 -8.17 14.42 10.06
CA THR A 516 -7.57 14.91 11.33
C THR A 516 -8.50 15.83 12.14
N ASP A 517 -9.55 16.38 11.53
CA ASP A 517 -10.59 17.16 12.21
C ASP A 517 -11.51 16.29 13.08
N LEU A 518 -11.43 14.96 12.92
CA LEU A 518 -12.31 14.02 13.60
C LEU A 518 -12.16 14.06 15.13
N ILE A 519 -10.93 13.99 15.64
CA ILE A 519 -10.67 13.96 17.09
C ILE A 519 -11.11 15.23 17.84
N PRO A 520 -10.77 16.45 17.40
CA PRO A 520 -11.28 17.65 18.06
C PRO A 520 -12.82 17.72 18.01
N THR A 521 -13.43 17.28 16.92
CA THR A 521 -14.90 17.18 16.79
C THR A 521 -15.49 16.20 17.78
N VAL A 522 -14.94 14.98 17.85
CA VAL A 522 -15.40 13.92 18.75
C VAL A 522 -15.24 14.32 20.20
N ALA A 523 -14.11 14.92 20.59
CA ALA A 523 -13.90 15.37 21.97
C ALA A 523 -14.92 16.44 22.40
N GLU A 524 -15.34 17.31 21.48
CA GLU A 524 -16.40 18.28 21.74
C GLU A 524 -17.78 17.62 21.83
N ILE A 525 -18.12 16.69 20.93
CA ILE A 525 -19.37 15.92 20.99
C ILE A 525 -19.48 15.13 22.29
N LEU A 526 -18.39 14.51 22.74
CA LEU A 526 -18.31 13.77 24.00
C LEU A 526 -18.40 14.67 25.23
N GLY A 527 -18.35 15.99 25.08
CA GLY A 527 -18.40 16.95 26.19
C GLY A 527 -17.13 16.99 27.04
N VAL A 528 -16.01 16.49 26.52
CA VAL A 528 -14.75 16.40 27.27
C VAL A 528 -13.71 17.45 26.85
N SER A 529 -13.96 18.17 25.75
CA SER A 529 -13.03 19.16 25.18
C SER A 529 -12.65 20.31 26.12
N ASN A 530 -13.51 20.66 27.08
CA ASN A 530 -13.27 21.74 28.04
C ASN A 530 -12.45 21.32 29.27
N GLN A 531 -12.18 20.03 29.47
CA GLN A 531 -11.33 19.57 30.56
C GLN A 531 -9.90 20.09 30.34
N PRO A 532 -9.22 20.69 31.33
CA PRO A 532 -7.95 21.37 31.14
C PRO A 532 -6.87 20.51 30.47
N GLU A 533 -6.75 19.25 30.87
CA GLU A 533 -5.79 18.30 30.31
C GLU A 533 -6.09 17.97 28.84
N ILE A 534 -7.36 17.80 28.48
CA ILE A 534 -7.80 17.50 27.11
C ILE A 534 -7.63 18.73 26.23
N LYS A 535 -8.05 19.90 26.72
CA LYS A 535 -7.91 21.18 26.02
C LYS A 535 -6.46 21.46 25.62
N SER A 536 -5.51 21.11 26.50
CA SER A 536 -4.07 21.23 26.23
C SER A 536 -3.61 20.40 25.03
N TYR A 537 -4.09 19.15 24.89
CA TYR A 537 -3.81 18.32 23.71
C TYR A 537 -4.49 18.90 22.46
N LEU A 538 -5.80 19.17 22.54
CA LEU A 538 -6.58 19.66 21.39
C LEU A 538 -6.04 20.97 20.82
N SER A 539 -5.56 21.88 21.69
CA SER A 539 -4.98 23.17 21.26
C SER A 539 -3.70 23.06 20.44
N LYS A 540 -3.06 21.89 20.42
CA LYS A 540 -1.82 21.62 19.69
C LYS A 540 -2.05 20.84 18.40
N LEU A 541 -3.29 20.44 18.10
CA LEU A 541 -3.60 19.71 16.87
C LEU A 541 -3.72 20.70 15.70
N GLU A 542 -3.28 20.27 14.51
CA GLU A 542 -3.56 21.02 13.27
C GLU A 542 -5.04 20.96 12.87
N GLY A 543 -5.70 19.84 13.19
CA GLY A 543 -7.13 19.65 12.95
C GLY A 543 -7.97 20.52 13.87
N ALA A 544 -9.16 20.91 13.39
CA ALA A 544 -10.11 21.73 14.14
C ALA A 544 -11.48 21.04 14.22
N SER A 545 -12.26 21.37 15.26
CA SER A 545 -13.60 20.80 15.43
C SER A 545 -14.52 21.26 14.29
N LEU A 546 -15.15 20.29 13.61
CA LEU A 546 -16.18 20.50 12.59
C LEU A 546 -17.47 21.10 13.15
N LEU A 547 -17.59 21.23 14.48
CA LEU A 547 -18.68 21.97 15.10
C LEU A 547 -18.41 23.48 15.16
N SER A 548 -17.17 23.90 14.99
CA SER A 548 -16.78 25.30 14.86
C SER A 548 -16.92 25.76 13.42
N ASP A 549 -16.98 27.07 13.19
CA ASP A 549 -16.97 27.60 11.83
C ASP A 549 -15.54 27.59 11.30
N LEU A 550 -15.25 26.71 10.32
CA LEU A 550 -13.89 26.56 9.81
C LEU A 550 -13.53 27.71 8.85
N PRO A 551 -12.27 28.19 8.83
CA PRO A 551 -11.86 29.22 7.89
C PRO A 551 -11.79 28.65 6.47
N GLU A 552 -12.33 29.38 5.50
CA GLU A 552 -12.40 28.97 4.09
C GLU A 552 -11.01 28.82 3.44
N GLY A 553 -10.05 29.65 3.86
CA GLY A 553 -8.66 29.62 3.39
C GLY A 553 -7.72 28.69 4.17
N ARG A 554 -8.24 27.73 4.95
CA ARG A 554 -7.38 26.79 5.68
C ARG A 554 -6.60 25.88 4.74
N ARG A 555 -5.45 25.42 5.21
CA ARG A 555 -4.61 24.44 4.53
C ARG A 555 -4.89 23.06 5.10
N ILE A 556 -4.92 22.06 4.23
CA ILE A 556 -4.84 20.65 4.62
C ILE A 556 -3.52 20.16 4.09
N PHE A 557 -2.59 19.84 5.00
CA PHE A 557 -1.28 19.30 4.64
C PHE A 557 -1.34 17.79 4.54
N ILE A 558 -0.65 17.26 3.55
CA ILE A 558 -0.55 15.84 3.27
C ILE A 558 0.93 15.45 3.19
N ALA A 559 1.30 14.40 3.91
CA ALA A 559 2.66 13.88 3.91
C ALA A 559 2.69 12.37 4.14
N ASN A 560 3.37 11.66 3.25
CA ASN A 560 3.68 10.25 3.39
C ASN A 560 5.12 10.02 3.90
N ASN A 561 5.88 11.10 4.12
CA ASN A 561 7.26 11.04 4.56
C ASN A 561 7.41 11.69 5.94
N ASN A 562 7.55 10.89 6.98
CA ASN A 562 7.85 11.35 8.33
C ASN A 562 8.70 10.30 9.09
N GLU A 563 8.97 10.52 10.38
CA GLU A 563 9.77 9.57 11.16
C GLU A 563 9.13 8.16 11.29
N THR A 564 7.81 8.05 11.09
CA THR A 564 7.07 6.77 11.08
C THR A 564 7.29 5.99 9.79
N SER A 565 7.41 6.66 8.63
CA SER A 565 7.73 6.04 7.35
C SER A 565 8.38 7.04 6.39
N LEU A 566 9.43 6.62 5.70
CA LEU A 566 10.26 7.51 4.89
C LEU A 566 9.92 7.42 3.39
N TYR A 567 8.65 7.43 2.98
CA TYR A 567 8.28 7.31 1.56
C TYR A 567 8.78 8.51 0.74
N ARG A 568 9.31 8.29 -0.46
CA ARG A 568 9.94 9.36 -1.26
C ARG A 568 8.95 10.22 -2.06
N VAL A 569 7.67 10.24 -1.71
CA VAL A 569 6.64 11.00 -2.47
C VAL A 569 6.86 12.50 -2.38
N GLY A 570 7.25 12.98 -1.20
CA GLY A 570 7.30 14.40 -0.88
C GLY A 570 6.10 14.81 -0.04
N MET A 571 5.50 15.95 -0.37
CA MET A 571 4.40 16.53 0.40
C MET A 571 3.43 17.32 -0.48
N SER A 572 2.23 17.59 0.00
CA SER A 572 1.30 18.48 -0.66
C SER A 572 0.44 19.26 0.33
N TYR A 573 -0.26 20.28 -0.16
CA TYR A 573 -1.36 20.89 0.60
C TYR A 573 -2.49 21.34 -0.31
N ILE A 574 -3.71 21.32 0.24
CA ILE A 574 -4.92 21.84 -0.41
C ILE A 574 -5.38 23.10 0.33
N LYS A 575 -5.61 24.20 -0.39
CA LYS A 575 -6.12 25.48 0.12
C LYS A 575 -7.16 26.06 -0.83
N GLY A 576 -8.44 26.08 -0.40
CA GLY A 576 -9.54 26.34 -1.32
C GLY A 576 -9.52 25.31 -2.47
N ASN A 577 -9.48 25.79 -3.71
CA ASN A 577 -9.38 24.93 -4.89
C ASN A 577 -7.93 24.67 -5.34
N LEU A 578 -6.94 25.31 -4.72
CA LEU A 578 -5.54 25.14 -5.10
C LEU A 578 -4.98 23.90 -4.41
N HIS A 579 -4.41 22.99 -5.19
CA HIS A 579 -3.62 21.87 -4.69
C HIS A 579 -2.18 22.01 -5.19
N TYR A 580 -1.25 22.16 -4.24
CA TYR A 580 0.18 22.24 -4.51
C TYR A 580 0.87 20.96 -4.07
N MET A 581 1.80 20.45 -4.89
CA MET A 581 2.59 19.27 -4.60
C MET A 581 4.09 19.55 -4.79
N LEU A 582 4.88 19.17 -3.79
CA LEU A 582 6.33 18.97 -3.93
C LEU A 582 6.57 17.48 -4.12
N ARG A 583 7.01 17.08 -5.32
CA ARG A 583 7.27 15.68 -5.68
C ARG A 583 8.75 15.38 -5.51
N LEU A 584 9.06 14.50 -4.55
CA LEU A 584 10.42 13.99 -4.34
C LEU A 584 10.67 12.66 -5.07
N ASN A 585 9.61 12.05 -5.60
CA ASN A 585 9.64 10.82 -6.38
C ASN A 585 9.80 11.06 -7.89
N SER A 586 9.90 12.32 -8.32
CA SER A 586 10.37 12.69 -9.65
C SER A 586 11.89 12.90 -9.69
N PHE A 587 12.48 12.77 -10.88
CA PHE A 587 13.90 13.05 -11.09
C PHE A 587 14.12 13.99 -12.30
N PRO A 588 14.54 15.25 -12.09
CA PRO A 588 14.76 15.89 -10.79
C PRO A 588 13.44 16.06 -9.98
N PRO A 589 13.51 16.27 -8.65
CA PRO A 589 12.35 16.68 -7.86
C PRO A 589 11.62 17.86 -8.52
N ASP A 590 10.29 17.85 -8.46
CA ASP A 590 9.44 18.80 -9.20
C ASP A 590 8.33 19.37 -8.31
N GLU A 591 7.77 20.49 -8.76
CA GLU A 591 6.65 21.17 -8.13
C GLU A 591 5.47 21.26 -9.10
N GLU A 592 4.28 20.99 -8.58
CA GLU A 592 3.05 20.99 -9.35
C GLU A 592 1.95 21.77 -8.64
N VAL A 593 1.09 22.41 -9.43
CA VAL A 593 -0.07 23.15 -8.92
C VAL A 593 -1.27 22.89 -9.80
N TYR A 594 -2.41 22.62 -9.17
CA TYR A 594 -3.68 22.37 -9.84
C TYR A 594 -4.79 23.23 -9.23
N ASP A 595 -5.78 23.61 -10.05
CA ASP A 595 -7.06 24.13 -9.59
C ASP A 595 -8.09 22.99 -9.68
N ILE A 596 -8.38 22.34 -8.56
CA ILE A 596 -9.22 21.13 -8.49
C ILE A 596 -10.68 21.39 -8.87
N ARG A 597 -11.13 22.65 -8.90
CA ARG A 597 -12.49 22.99 -9.32
C ARG A 597 -12.61 23.01 -10.84
N THR A 598 -11.63 23.59 -11.52
CA THR A 598 -11.62 23.67 -12.99
C THR A 598 -10.97 22.46 -13.65
N ASP A 599 -10.12 21.74 -12.91
CA ASP A 599 -9.41 20.54 -13.31
C ASP A 599 -9.50 19.47 -12.19
N PRO A 600 -10.67 18.84 -12.00
CA PRO A 600 -10.90 17.85 -10.93
C PRO A 600 -10.13 16.54 -11.14
N TYR A 601 -9.42 16.39 -12.26
CA TYR A 601 -8.58 15.25 -12.58
C TYR A 601 -7.09 15.59 -12.59
N GLU A 602 -6.71 16.82 -12.24
CA GLU A 602 -5.32 17.26 -12.11
C GLU A 602 -4.45 16.98 -13.34
N LYS A 603 -5.03 17.16 -14.53
CA LYS A 603 -4.34 16.90 -15.80
C LYS A 603 -3.47 18.07 -16.27
N LYS A 604 -3.72 19.28 -15.78
CA LYS A 604 -3.08 20.51 -16.24
C LYS A 604 -2.29 21.16 -15.11
N ASN A 605 -1.01 20.82 -15.02
CA ASN A 605 -0.09 21.49 -14.11
C ASN A 605 0.06 22.97 -14.48
N LEU A 606 -0.30 23.86 -13.55
CA LEU A 606 -0.23 25.30 -13.68
C LEU A 606 1.15 25.87 -13.32
N TRP A 607 1.96 25.12 -12.56
CA TRP A 607 3.25 25.57 -12.03
C TRP A 607 4.20 26.21 -13.07
N PRO A 608 4.39 25.64 -14.28
CA PRO A 608 5.29 26.24 -15.27
C PRO A 608 4.85 27.64 -15.73
N GLY A 609 3.55 27.92 -15.72
CA GLY A 609 2.97 29.18 -16.17
C GLY A 609 2.86 30.27 -15.11
N LEU A 610 3.09 29.95 -13.83
CA LEU A 610 3.01 30.92 -12.74
C LEU A 610 4.19 31.91 -12.76
N SER A 611 3.91 33.16 -12.41
CA SER A 611 4.91 34.19 -12.15
C SER A 611 5.76 33.85 -10.93
N LEU A 612 6.93 34.49 -10.82
CA LEU A 612 7.81 34.29 -9.67
C LEU A 612 7.16 34.69 -8.33
N GLU A 613 6.29 35.70 -8.36
CA GLU A 613 5.56 36.16 -7.17
C GLU A 613 4.51 35.13 -6.73
N GLU A 614 3.75 34.57 -7.66
CA GLU A 614 2.79 33.50 -7.37
C GLU A 614 3.49 32.25 -6.81
N LYS A 615 4.62 31.84 -7.39
CA LYS A 615 5.42 30.72 -6.88
C LYS A 615 5.90 30.96 -5.45
N ARG A 616 6.37 32.16 -5.16
CA ARG A 616 6.80 32.55 -3.80
C ARG A 616 5.64 32.51 -2.82
N GLU A 617 4.46 33.00 -3.19
CA GLU A 617 3.29 32.97 -2.30
C GLU A 617 2.81 31.55 -2.00
N ILE A 618 2.88 30.65 -3.00
CA ILE A 618 2.56 29.23 -2.83
C ILE A 618 3.57 28.56 -1.90
N ARG A 619 4.87 28.81 -2.08
CA ARG A 619 5.94 28.27 -1.22
C ARG A 619 5.87 28.82 0.21
N ARG A 620 5.49 30.10 0.38
CA ARG A 620 5.31 30.74 1.70
C ARG A 620 4.27 30.03 2.57
N GLN A 621 3.33 29.30 1.95
CA GLN A 621 2.39 28.47 2.73
C GLN A 621 3.07 27.34 3.51
N LEU A 622 4.33 27.01 3.19
CA LEU A 622 5.11 25.95 3.83
C LEU A 622 5.91 26.44 5.06
N ASP A 623 6.06 27.75 5.25
CA ASP A 623 6.97 28.34 6.26
C ASP A 623 6.64 27.93 7.70
N GLU A 624 5.37 27.61 7.98
CA GLU A 624 4.88 27.23 9.30
C GLU A 624 5.02 25.71 9.58
N CYS A 625 5.54 24.94 8.62
CA CYS A 625 5.64 23.48 8.69
C CYS A 625 7.11 23.03 8.68
N GLY A 626 7.63 22.64 9.85
CA GLY A 626 9.02 22.20 10.00
C GLY A 626 9.39 21.03 9.09
N LEU A 627 8.54 19.99 9.02
CA LEU A 627 8.75 18.86 8.10
C LEU A 627 8.77 19.31 6.64
N CYS A 628 7.90 20.26 6.27
CA CYS A 628 7.83 20.77 4.91
C CYS A 628 9.15 21.46 4.52
N TYR A 629 9.72 22.25 5.43
CA TYR A 629 11.03 22.86 5.24
C TYR A 629 12.13 21.81 5.04
N ASP A 630 12.16 20.76 5.87
CA ASP A 630 13.16 19.69 5.76
C ASP A 630 13.06 18.94 4.42
N LEU A 631 11.84 18.61 3.99
CA LEU A 631 11.57 17.96 2.71
C LEU A 631 11.94 18.86 1.52
N TYR A 632 11.62 20.15 1.64
CA TYR A 632 11.95 21.13 0.61
C TYR A 632 13.47 21.34 0.51
N ALA A 633 14.18 21.46 1.63
CA ALA A 633 15.64 21.54 1.66
C ALA A 633 16.30 20.29 1.05
N ALA A 634 15.76 19.10 1.33
CA ALA A 634 16.21 17.84 0.76
C ALA A 634 15.96 17.71 -0.75
N SER A 635 15.01 18.47 -1.32
CA SER A 635 14.70 18.45 -2.75
C SER A 635 15.81 19.05 -3.63
N GLY A 636 16.62 19.95 -3.07
CA GLY A 636 17.60 20.74 -3.82
C GLY A 636 17.00 21.87 -4.68
N ILE A 637 15.69 22.09 -4.63
CA ILE A 637 15.03 23.21 -5.30
C ILE A 637 15.37 24.50 -4.56
N LYS A 638 15.81 25.53 -5.29
CA LYS A 638 16.07 26.86 -4.70
C LYS A 638 14.74 27.54 -4.36
N PHE A 639 14.56 27.86 -3.07
CA PHE A 639 13.38 28.52 -2.52
C PHE A 639 13.17 29.91 -3.11
#